data_AF-A0A401IAN2-F1
#
_entry.id   AF-A0A401IAN2-F1
#
_cell.length_a   1.000
_cell.length_b   1.000
_cell.length_c   1.000
_cell.angle_alpha   90.00
_cell.angle_beta   90.00
_cell.angle_gamma   90.00
#
_symmetry.space_group_name_H-M   'P 1'
#
loop_
_entity.id
_entity.type
_entity.pdbx_description
1 polymer ?
#
loop_
_entity_poly.entity_id
_entity_poly.type
_entity_poly.pdbx_seq_one_letter_code
_entity_poly.pdbx_strand_id
1 'polypeptide(L)'
;MGAASSAEAAVLPRAAEEPSATIHYIDMESSAYELTDLMMIESLQGLVNREEPRIWVLKNPLHLYDAQPGFSANSVMVARDFWFDQLSGYTKQPYTDPYALVAAFAGELAGAVLYDEDVLDPAGVGNSGTYYYYTGDNSAYAEPNKSFLPSDVRVANLNVTAMLSARHHAVALTAAQLQKLEDDYNVTLPVLADSGALGLDSWEEAYDYALTELAPYMRTDILAANPNYSLAMFDYIIANNIFTFHLKGDPQAGNGLSASEKGLLDELVELAPGVAPIIGTWGGSTDEDAFGRYLNGKGKYALVASESFNMSWTSGLPMVRPAASETVRSLVYDPTKVYISFTETDGDTLLFPHLKFPTWMALADREDYPIAWELTPLLAEIDPLAAAYYEAQRGANSYVTPVTGVGYIKYPMPDQYRDDYFALTDDYMDYMRQRTLRTMRYDRFDASVYTNIPSVEGVFAGYGGLDPERPAVADNRETHFRYMGKPVFINYSFFDGADIAAYSGTGPAFFNVGAQYINTELLTDYIDSLPARFVVVTPGEMVDLYQQYAESVFEEIAEAGFRASFTHDESGFLHEDSGSYIADGDHRVADGAQSWTYRFNLDDAETTLELALDIANNYVVEASVDASTWTVVAQAAADIHDASNRQTLALDLTSYLTGNQTNTVYVRFRDGSLADGWGPSLYSVSVNGGIVEGVPPRDALTSGRMLQDGEFLVSPSGTYNLTLQTDGNLVLYSGPNPAANTGVVWQSGVTGTSGDYFAMMQTDGNLVVYKGTGPSDNQGYLWSSGTNGSSSAHLVIKDDGKVYIYEGDAPASAGSLLWSRP
;
A
#
# COMPACT_ATOMS: atom_id res chain seq x y z
N MET A 1 -18.18 -16.70 -15.19
CA MET A 1 -19.34 -16.95 -14.32
C MET A 1 -18.98 -16.29 -13.00
N GLY A 2 -19.62 -15.17 -12.67
CA GLY A 2 -19.31 -14.43 -11.44
C GLY A 2 -19.72 -15.26 -10.23
N ALA A 3 -18.77 -15.53 -9.34
CA ALA A 3 -19.09 -15.91 -7.98
C ALA A 3 -19.84 -14.72 -7.34
N ALA A 4 -20.92 -15.01 -6.61
CA ALA A 4 -21.52 -14.00 -5.75
C ALA A 4 -20.47 -13.52 -4.74
N SER A 5 -20.37 -12.20 -4.50
CA SER A 5 -19.42 -11.60 -3.55
C SER A 5 -19.56 -12.25 -2.18
N SER A 6 -18.45 -12.68 -1.57
CA SER A 6 -18.51 -13.38 -0.28
C SER A 6 -18.82 -12.43 0.88
N ALA A 7 -18.68 -11.11 0.69
CA ALA A 7 -19.05 -10.07 1.66
C ALA A 7 -20.54 -10.02 2.04
N GLU A 8 -21.41 -10.83 1.42
CA GLU A 8 -22.74 -11.08 2.00
C GLU A 8 -22.66 -11.86 3.34
N ALA A 9 -21.54 -12.53 3.61
CA ALA A 9 -21.23 -13.17 4.88
C ALA A 9 -20.32 -12.26 5.73
N ALA A 10 -20.85 -11.84 6.87
CA ALA A 10 -20.14 -11.10 7.91
C ALA A 10 -18.88 -11.83 8.39
N VAL A 11 -17.74 -11.12 8.48
CA VAL A 11 -16.45 -11.63 9.00
C VAL A 11 -16.25 -11.26 10.47
N LEU A 12 -16.91 -10.22 10.93
CA LEU A 12 -16.99 -9.82 12.33
C LEU A 12 -18.21 -10.48 13.00
N PRO A 13 -18.10 -10.87 14.28
CA PRO A 13 -19.20 -11.48 14.99
C PRO A 13 -20.32 -10.46 15.31
N ARG A 14 -21.58 -10.89 15.20
CA ARG A 14 -22.75 -10.00 15.31
C ARG A 14 -23.71 -10.52 16.36
N ALA A 15 -24.57 -9.64 16.87
CA ALA A 15 -25.66 -10.01 17.77
C ALA A 15 -26.57 -11.08 17.14
N ALA A 16 -27.22 -11.90 17.98
CA ALA A 16 -28.07 -12.99 17.51
C ALA A 16 -29.36 -12.48 16.81
N GLU A 17 -29.86 -11.32 17.23
CA GLU A 17 -31.04 -10.65 16.68
C GLU A 17 -30.76 -9.18 16.32
N GLU A 18 -31.65 -8.59 15.52
CA GLU A 18 -31.64 -7.14 15.27
C GLU A 18 -31.96 -6.36 16.57
N PRO A 19 -31.54 -5.08 16.69
CA PRO A 19 -31.78 -4.30 17.89
C PRO A 19 -33.26 -4.16 18.25
N SER A 20 -33.53 -4.18 19.56
CA SER A 20 -34.88 -4.05 20.08
C SER A 20 -35.50 -2.69 19.78
N ALA A 21 -36.83 -2.65 19.69
CA ALA A 21 -37.57 -1.39 19.51
C ALA A 21 -37.42 -0.41 20.69
N THR A 22 -36.93 -0.87 21.85
CA THR A 22 -36.63 -0.03 23.02
C THR A 22 -35.13 -0.01 23.30
N ILE A 23 -34.57 1.18 23.40
CA ILE A 23 -33.17 1.42 23.78
C ILE A 23 -33.15 1.93 25.21
N HIS A 24 -32.58 1.14 26.13
CA HIS A 24 -32.28 1.53 27.49
C HIS A 24 -30.94 2.25 27.50
N TYR A 25 -30.93 3.55 27.76
CA TYR A 25 -29.70 4.34 27.67
C TYR A 25 -29.30 4.99 28.99
N ILE A 26 -28.00 5.12 29.20
CA ILE A 26 -27.42 5.78 30.37
C ILE A 26 -26.28 6.73 29.93
N ASP A 27 -26.25 7.92 30.52
CA ASP A 27 -25.15 8.87 30.34
C ASP A 27 -24.12 8.70 31.45
N MET A 28 -22.92 8.24 31.08
CA MET A 28 -21.83 7.89 31.99
C MET A 28 -20.75 8.98 32.04
N GLU A 29 -21.01 10.21 31.54
CA GLU A 29 -20.00 11.29 31.50
C GLU A 29 -19.84 12.07 32.82
N SER A 30 -20.56 11.72 33.88
CA SER A 30 -20.46 12.43 35.16
C SER A 30 -19.17 12.11 35.92
N SER A 31 -18.58 13.12 36.57
CA SER A 31 -17.49 12.90 37.55
C SER A 31 -17.92 12.13 38.80
N ALA A 32 -19.22 11.80 38.93
CA ALA A 32 -19.75 10.98 40.00
C ALA A 32 -19.60 9.47 39.74
N TYR A 33 -19.26 9.06 38.51
CA TYR A 33 -19.04 7.66 38.14
C TYR A 33 -17.55 7.36 38.07
N GLU A 34 -17.17 6.20 38.61
CA GLU A 34 -15.79 5.70 38.56
C GLU A 34 -15.60 4.76 37.35
N LEU A 35 -14.34 4.44 37.00
CA LEU A 35 -14.06 3.44 35.94
C LEU A 35 -14.65 2.07 36.26
N THR A 36 -14.81 1.73 37.55
CA THR A 36 -15.46 0.51 38.00
C THR A 36 -16.96 0.51 37.71
N ASP A 37 -17.64 1.66 37.76
CA ASP A 37 -19.04 1.77 37.34
C ASP A 37 -19.18 1.64 35.82
N LEU A 38 -18.22 2.18 35.06
CA LEU A 38 -18.20 1.99 33.61
C LEU A 38 -17.96 0.53 33.23
N MET A 39 -16.99 -0.16 33.84
CA MET A 39 -16.76 -1.59 33.61
C MET A 39 -18.00 -2.44 33.93
N MET A 40 -18.72 -2.11 35.01
CA MET A 40 -19.99 -2.76 35.35
C MET A 40 -21.04 -2.56 34.23
N ILE A 41 -21.16 -1.34 33.68
CA ILE A 41 -22.12 -1.04 32.62
C ILE A 41 -21.71 -1.63 31.26
N GLU A 42 -20.44 -1.58 30.87
CA GLU A 42 -19.94 -2.16 29.62
C GLU A 42 -20.08 -3.68 29.61
N SER A 43 -19.77 -4.34 30.74
CA SER A 43 -20.00 -5.79 30.86
C SER A 43 -21.49 -6.14 30.85
N LEU A 44 -22.35 -5.37 31.51
CA LEU A 44 -23.79 -5.54 31.41
C LEU A 44 -24.27 -5.37 29.95
N GLN A 45 -23.83 -4.30 29.28
CA GLN A 45 -24.22 -3.98 27.92
C GLN A 45 -23.86 -5.13 26.98
N GLY A 46 -22.63 -5.63 27.02
CA GLY A 46 -22.21 -6.75 26.18
C GLY A 46 -23.03 -8.01 26.42
N LEU A 47 -23.36 -8.32 27.67
CA LEU A 47 -24.18 -9.49 28.03
C LEU A 47 -25.61 -9.37 27.52
N VAL A 48 -26.24 -8.21 27.71
CA VAL A 48 -27.63 -7.96 27.30
C VAL A 48 -27.74 -7.86 25.78
N ASN A 49 -26.77 -7.21 25.12
CA ASN A 49 -26.78 -6.98 23.68
C ASN A 49 -26.39 -8.22 22.87
N ARG A 50 -25.72 -9.21 23.47
CA ARG A 50 -25.36 -10.50 22.84
C ARG A 50 -26.56 -11.15 22.13
N GLU A 51 -27.71 -11.19 22.79
CA GLU A 51 -28.92 -11.84 22.27
C GLU A 51 -29.73 -10.87 21.40
N GLU A 52 -30.20 -9.77 22.00
CA GLU A 52 -30.98 -8.72 21.35
C GLU A 52 -30.46 -7.36 21.85
N PRO A 53 -29.83 -6.53 21.01
CA PRO A 53 -29.29 -5.24 21.43
C PRO A 53 -30.33 -4.29 22.03
N ARG A 54 -30.12 -3.90 23.29
CA ARG A 54 -31.07 -3.12 24.11
C ARG A 54 -30.42 -2.01 24.92
N ILE A 55 -29.12 -2.08 25.22
CA ILE A 55 -28.43 -1.08 26.03
C ILE A 55 -27.53 -0.20 25.17
N TRP A 56 -27.61 1.11 25.40
CA TRP A 56 -26.76 2.14 24.80
C TRP A 56 -26.10 3.01 25.88
N VAL A 57 -24.80 3.23 25.77
CA VAL A 57 -24.00 4.04 26.69
C VAL A 57 -23.61 5.35 26.01
N LEU A 58 -23.92 6.47 26.66
CA LEU A 58 -23.42 7.78 26.25
C LEU A 58 -22.17 8.09 27.07
N LYS A 59 -21.02 8.11 26.41
CA LYS A 59 -19.72 8.38 27.04
C LYS A 59 -18.76 9.00 26.03
N ASN A 60 -17.99 10.01 26.45
CA ASN A 60 -16.86 10.48 25.65
C ASN A 60 -15.69 9.48 25.74
N PRO A 61 -14.79 9.42 24.74
CA PRO A 61 -13.54 8.66 24.83
C PRO A 61 -12.83 8.84 26.16
N LEU A 62 -12.37 7.73 26.72
CA LEU A 62 -11.55 7.68 27.92
C LEU A 62 -10.16 8.25 27.67
N HIS A 63 -9.64 8.22 26.45
CA HIS A 63 -8.38 8.86 26.11
C HIS A 63 -8.41 9.56 24.74
N LEU A 64 -7.54 10.56 24.58
CA LEU A 64 -7.35 11.27 23.31
C LEU A 64 -5.96 10.95 22.75
N TYR A 65 -5.91 10.54 21.48
CA TYR A 65 -4.66 10.25 20.76
C TYR A 65 -3.83 11.52 20.44
N ASP A 66 -4.43 12.71 20.50
CA ASP A 66 -3.86 13.94 19.92
C ASP A 66 -4.01 15.17 20.83
N ALA A 67 -3.54 15.06 22.08
CA ALA A 67 -3.54 16.18 23.04
C ALA A 67 -2.29 17.09 22.94
N GLN A 68 -1.54 17.03 21.83
CA GLN A 68 -0.31 17.80 21.65
C GLN A 68 -0.61 19.32 21.57
N PRO A 69 0.08 20.18 22.36
CA PRO A 69 -0.11 21.63 22.30
C PRO A 69 0.21 22.18 20.90
N GLY A 70 -0.78 22.78 20.23
CA GLY A 70 -0.65 23.34 18.87
C GLY A 70 -1.55 22.68 17.82
N PHE A 71 -2.09 21.49 18.11
CA PHE A 71 -3.07 20.77 17.26
C PHE A 71 -4.53 21.08 17.63
N SER A 72 -4.78 22.08 18.49
CA SER A 72 -6.07 22.34 19.15
C SER A 72 -7.22 22.81 18.24
N ALA A 73 -6.98 23.07 16.95
CA ALA A 73 -8.05 23.29 15.98
C ALA A 73 -8.62 21.95 15.43
N ASN A 74 -7.87 20.86 15.56
CA ASN A 74 -8.17 19.51 15.05
C ASN A 74 -8.74 18.56 16.14
N SER A 75 -8.99 19.09 17.33
CA SER A 75 -9.52 18.34 18.48
C SER A 75 -11.05 18.36 18.56
N VAL A 76 -11.75 18.87 17.54
CA VAL A 76 -13.22 18.91 17.55
C VAL A 76 -13.76 17.50 17.24
N MET A 77 -14.47 16.93 18.21
CA MET A 77 -15.22 15.68 18.06
C MET A 77 -16.71 15.97 18.15
N VAL A 78 -17.54 15.08 17.59
CA VAL A 78 -18.98 15.15 17.81
C VAL A 78 -19.32 14.95 19.28
N ALA A 79 -20.47 15.48 19.69
CA ALA A 79 -21.02 15.20 21.00
C ALA A 79 -21.32 13.70 21.16
N ARG A 80 -21.18 13.16 22.38
CA ARG A 80 -21.40 11.73 22.67
C ARG A 80 -22.80 11.20 22.33
N ASP A 81 -23.78 12.09 22.21
CA ASP A 81 -25.16 11.79 21.81
C ASP A 81 -25.40 11.84 20.30
N PHE A 82 -24.40 12.22 19.50
CA PHE A 82 -24.55 12.40 18.04
C PHE A 82 -25.12 11.17 17.33
N TRP A 83 -24.53 9.98 17.53
CA TRP A 83 -25.00 8.75 16.91
C TRP A 83 -26.33 8.29 17.49
N PHE A 84 -26.50 8.44 18.79
CA PHE A 84 -27.76 8.14 19.46
C PHE A 84 -28.91 8.96 18.86
N ASP A 85 -28.67 10.23 18.52
CA ASP A 85 -29.66 11.11 17.90
C ASP A 85 -30.00 10.76 16.45
N GLN A 86 -29.12 10.05 15.74
CA GLN A 86 -29.44 9.50 14.42
C GLN A 86 -30.44 8.33 14.48
N LEU A 87 -30.59 7.68 15.64
CA LEU A 87 -31.52 6.56 15.83
C LEU A 87 -32.97 7.07 15.95
N SER A 88 -33.67 7.02 14.82
CA SER A 88 -35.10 7.31 14.73
C SER A 88 -35.95 6.03 14.77
N GLY A 89 -37.19 6.11 15.26
CA GLY A 89 -38.11 4.97 15.31
C GLY A 89 -38.02 4.09 16.56
N TYR A 90 -37.05 4.35 17.45
CA TYR A 90 -36.86 3.61 18.71
C TYR A 90 -37.49 4.34 19.91
N THR A 91 -37.98 3.57 20.88
CA THR A 91 -38.34 4.11 22.20
C THR A 91 -37.09 4.25 23.06
N LYS A 92 -36.72 5.48 23.42
CA LYS A 92 -35.52 5.78 24.23
C LYS A 92 -35.88 5.85 25.71
N GLN A 93 -35.49 4.85 26.50
CA GLN A 93 -35.74 4.75 27.94
C GLN A 93 -34.50 5.14 28.75
N PRO A 94 -34.52 6.29 29.47
CA PRO A 94 -33.36 6.76 30.22
C PRO A 94 -33.15 6.04 31.55
N TYR A 95 -31.89 5.87 31.92
CA TYR A 95 -31.41 5.53 33.26
C TYR A 95 -30.39 6.58 33.70
N THR A 96 -30.45 6.97 34.97
CA THR A 96 -29.50 7.92 35.59
C THR A 96 -28.70 7.27 36.72
N ASP A 97 -28.96 6.00 36.99
CA ASP A 97 -28.37 5.24 38.07
C ASP A 97 -27.90 3.89 37.50
N PRO A 98 -26.58 3.62 37.46
CA PRO A 98 -26.05 2.42 36.84
C PRO A 98 -26.50 1.14 37.55
N TYR A 99 -26.72 1.19 38.87
CA TYR A 99 -27.21 0.05 39.65
C TYR A 99 -28.69 -0.25 39.35
N ALA A 100 -29.50 0.79 39.09
CA ALA A 100 -30.88 0.60 38.65
C ALA A 100 -30.97 -0.04 37.26
N LEU A 101 -30.00 0.25 36.38
CA LEU A 101 -29.90 -0.39 35.08
C LEU A 101 -29.53 -1.87 35.21
N VAL A 102 -28.51 -2.21 36.02
CA VAL A 102 -28.18 -3.61 36.35
C VAL A 102 -29.39 -4.34 36.94
N ALA A 103 -30.09 -3.71 37.89
CA ALA A 103 -31.29 -4.29 38.51
C ALA A 103 -32.42 -4.58 37.51
N ALA A 104 -32.56 -3.76 36.46
CA ALA A 104 -33.56 -3.97 35.42
C ALA A 104 -33.30 -5.23 34.58
N PHE A 105 -32.03 -5.61 34.42
CA PHE A 105 -31.59 -6.75 33.61
C PHE A 105 -31.06 -7.94 34.43
N ALA A 106 -31.03 -7.84 35.77
CA ALA A 106 -30.48 -8.87 36.65
C ALA A 106 -31.11 -10.26 36.46
N GLY A 107 -32.37 -10.33 36.02
CA GLY A 107 -33.07 -11.58 35.73
C GLY A 107 -32.57 -12.32 34.48
N GLU A 108 -31.79 -11.66 33.64
CA GLU A 108 -31.18 -12.22 32.43
C GLU A 108 -29.75 -12.70 32.67
N LEU A 109 -29.11 -12.23 33.75
CA LEU A 109 -27.73 -12.55 34.10
C LEU A 109 -27.66 -13.89 34.83
N ALA A 110 -26.61 -14.67 34.55
CA ALA A 110 -26.35 -15.91 35.29
C ALA A 110 -25.73 -15.65 36.68
N GLY A 111 -25.06 -14.51 36.86
CA GLY A 111 -24.43 -14.14 38.12
C GLY A 111 -23.49 -12.95 38.00
N ALA A 112 -22.48 -12.92 38.88
CA ALA A 112 -21.43 -11.91 38.93
C ALA A 112 -20.04 -12.52 38.79
N VAL A 113 -19.12 -11.78 38.14
CA VAL A 113 -17.68 -12.02 38.19
C VAL A 113 -17.07 -10.93 39.08
N LEU A 114 -16.40 -11.33 40.16
CA LEU A 114 -15.70 -10.40 41.02
C LEU A 114 -14.32 -10.08 40.46
N TYR A 115 -13.86 -8.84 40.67
CA TYR A 115 -12.50 -8.40 40.39
C TYR A 115 -12.02 -7.38 41.44
N ASP A 116 -10.70 -7.24 41.55
CA ASP A 116 -10.08 -6.24 42.42
C ASP A 116 -10.18 -4.84 41.78
N GLU A 117 -10.68 -3.86 42.53
CA GLU A 117 -10.82 -2.48 42.05
C GLU A 117 -9.48 -1.83 41.70
N ASP A 118 -8.36 -2.30 42.31
CA ASP A 118 -6.99 -1.85 42.01
C ASP A 118 -6.60 -2.07 40.54
N VAL A 119 -7.27 -2.99 39.83
CA VAL A 119 -7.06 -3.22 38.40
C VAL A 119 -7.40 -1.97 37.58
N LEU A 120 -8.34 -1.14 38.04
CA LEU A 120 -8.77 0.11 37.40
C LEU A 120 -8.37 1.36 38.20
N ASP A 121 -7.55 1.22 39.24
CA ASP A 121 -7.09 2.36 40.05
C ASP A 121 -6.14 3.26 39.25
N PRO A 122 -6.50 4.54 39.02
CA PRO A 122 -5.65 5.50 38.33
C PRO A 122 -4.47 6.03 39.19
N ALA A 123 -4.39 5.68 40.47
CA ALA A 123 -3.32 6.12 41.38
C ALA A 123 -2.08 5.19 41.33
N GLY A 124 -1.11 5.51 40.47
CA GLY A 124 0.16 4.77 40.37
C GLY A 124 1.28 5.50 39.60
N VAL A 125 2.54 5.08 39.77
CA VAL A 125 3.77 5.87 39.52
C VAL A 125 4.21 5.94 38.05
N GLY A 126 4.28 7.16 37.49
CA GLY A 126 5.48 7.71 36.81
C GLY A 126 5.94 7.24 35.40
N ASN A 127 5.63 8.11 34.42
CA ASN A 127 6.47 8.67 33.34
C ASN A 127 6.42 8.09 31.89
N SER A 128 6.18 9.05 30.97
CA SER A 128 6.40 9.11 29.51
C SER A 128 5.59 8.23 28.55
N GLY A 129 4.28 8.04 28.77
CA GLY A 129 3.35 7.57 27.73
C GLY A 129 2.52 8.72 27.14
N THR A 130 2.17 8.65 25.86
CA THR A 130 1.41 9.65 25.09
C THR A 130 -0.11 9.66 25.39
N TYR A 131 -0.59 8.77 26.26
CA TYR A 131 -2.03 8.57 26.52
C TYR A 131 -2.50 9.31 27.78
N TYR A 132 -3.50 10.17 27.62
CA TYR A 132 -4.14 10.92 28.70
C TYR A 132 -5.53 10.33 28.97
N TYR A 133 -5.78 9.85 30.19
CA TYR A 133 -7.10 9.33 30.57
C TYR A 133 -7.99 10.41 31.19
N TYR A 134 -9.27 10.44 30.81
CA TYR A 134 -10.27 11.41 31.26
C TYR A 134 -11.38 10.74 32.06
N THR A 135 -11.55 11.17 33.31
CA THR A 135 -12.66 10.77 34.18
C THR A 135 -13.61 11.97 34.38
N GLY A 136 -14.57 12.14 33.48
CA GLY A 136 -15.79 12.95 33.67
C GLY A 136 -15.71 14.49 33.51
N ASP A 137 -16.91 15.07 33.34
CA ASP A 137 -17.35 16.47 33.13
C ASP A 137 -16.35 17.44 32.45
N ASN A 138 -16.16 17.23 31.14
CA ASN A 138 -15.26 17.98 30.26
C ASN A 138 -15.82 19.35 29.85
N SER A 139 -15.18 20.47 30.24
CA SER A 139 -15.48 21.79 29.64
C SER A 139 -14.64 22.02 28.38
N ALA A 140 -14.97 21.30 27.29
CA ALA A 140 -14.51 21.55 25.92
C ALA A 140 -12.97 21.69 25.71
N TYR A 141 -12.17 20.79 26.30
CA TYR A 141 -10.71 20.67 26.11
C TYR A 141 -9.83 21.66 26.89
N ALA A 142 -9.56 21.34 28.17
CA ALA A 142 -8.22 21.29 28.78
C ALA A 142 -8.33 21.24 30.33
N GLU A 143 -8.14 20.07 30.92
CA GLU A 143 -7.53 19.87 32.25
C GLU A 143 -6.84 18.48 32.20
N PRO A 144 -5.58 18.38 31.74
CA PRO A 144 -4.87 17.11 31.61
C PRO A 144 -4.22 16.78 32.96
N ASN A 145 -4.93 16.16 33.90
CA ASN A 145 -4.33 15.84 35.19
C ASN A 145 -4.78 14.49 35.74
N LYS A 146 -4.24 13.41 35.12
CA LYS A 146 -3.77 12.16 35.73
C LYS A 146 -3.14 11.30 34.62
N SER A 147 -1.90 11.59 34.25
CA SER A 147 -1.13 10.73 33.35
C SER A 147 -0.77 9.44 34.09
N PHE A 148 -1.41 8.33 33.73
CA PHE A 148 -1.12 7.01 34.29
C PHE A 148 -1.04 5.99 33.14
N LEU A 149 0.00 5.19 33.14
CA LEU A 149 0.13 4.04 32.25
C LEU A 149 -0.07 2.79 33.12
N PRO A 150 -1.11 1.98 32.87
CA PRO A 150 -1.33 0.78 33.67
C PRO A 150 -0.21 -0.22 33.45
N SER A 151 0.13 -1.00 34.49
CA SER A 151 1.08 -2.09 34.32
C SER A 151 0.48 -3.19 33.46
N ASP A 152 1.31 -3.90 32.69
CA ASP A 152 0.91 -5.04 31.86
C ASP A 152 0.07 -6.06 32.67
N VAL A 153 0.42 -6.27 33.94
CA VAL A 153 -0.29 -7.21 34.84
C VAL A 153 -1.72 -6.76 35.12
N ARG A 154 -1.94 -5.46 35.40
CA ARG A 154 -3.29 -4.93 35.65
C ARG A 154 -4.15 -5.06 34.40
N VAL A 155 -3.63 -4.67 33.24
CA VAL A 155 -4.36 -4.79 31.97
C VAL A 155 -4.66 -6.25 31.64
N ALA A 156 -3.73 -7.17 31.90
CA ALA A 156 -3.97 -8.60 31.66
C ALA A 156 -5.09 -9.15 32.58
N ASN A 157 -5.10 -8.77 33.86
CA ASN A 157 -6.16 -9.13 34.80
C ASN A 157 -7.52 -8.52 34.40
N LEU A 158 -7.55 -7.30 33.85
CA LEU A 158 -8.75 -6.70 33.30
C LEU A 158 -9.30 -7.52 32.11
N ASN A 159 -8.41 -7.89 31.18
CA ASN A 159 -8.78 -8.71 30.02
C ASN A 159 -9.30 -10.10 30.44
N VAL A 160 -8.68 -10.74 31.45
CA VAL A 160 -9.17 -11.99 32.07
C VAL A 160 -10.56 -11.80 32.68
N THR A 161 -10.81 -10.68 33.36
CA THR A 161 -12.12 -10.36 33.95
C THR A 161 -13.21 -10.24 32.88
N ALA A 162 -12.92 -9.58 31.75
CA ALA A 162 -13.85 -9.49 30.62
C ALA A 162 -14.15 -10.88 30.01
N MET A 163 -13.13 -11.70 29.79
CA MET A 163 -13.31 -13.07 29.27
C MET A 163 -14.09 -13.98 30.23
N LEU A 164 -13.87 -13.86 31.54
CA LEU A 164 -14.67 -14.56 32.55
C LEU A 164 -16.14 -14.11 32.52
N SER A 165 -16.39 -12.81 32.40
CA SER A 165 -17.74 -12.25 32.29
C SER A 165 -18.47 -12.80 31.06
N ALA A 166 -17.78 -12.82 29.91
CA ALA A 166 -18.28 -13.37 28.66
C ALA A 166 -18.62 -14.87 28.77
N ARG A 167 -17.69 -15.67 29.31
CA ARG A 167 -17.82 -17.12 29.52
C ARG A 167 -19.00 -17.46 30.42
N HIS A 168 -19.14 -16.75 31.54
CA HIS A 168 -20.12 -17.08 32.58
C HIS A 168 -21.47 -16.40 32.40
N HIS A 169 -21.61 -15.53 31.39
CA HIS A 169 -22.79 -14.68 31.21
C HIS A 169 -23.12 -13.89 32.50
N ALA A 170 -22.09 -13.27 33.07
CA ALA A 170 -22.12 -12.68 34.41
C ALA A 170 -21.49 -11.29 34.40
N VAL A 171 -22.14 -10.32 35.05
CA VAL A 171 -21.69 -8.92 35.09
C VAL A 171 -20.43 -8.79 35.95
N ALA A 172 -19.48 -7.97 35.50
CA ALA A 172 -18.26 -7.69 36.27
C ALA A 172 -18.57 -6.68 37.39
N LEU A 173 -18.22 -7.03 38.63
CA LEU A 173 -18.50 -6.21 39.81
C LEU A 173 -17.31 -6.22 40.77
N THR A 174 -17.09 -5.10 41.46
CA THR A 174 -16.31 -5.15 42.70
C THR A 174 -17.15 -5.77 43.82
N ALA A 175 -16.51 -6.27 44.88
CA ALA A 175 -17.24 -6.79 46.04
C ALA A 175 -18.17 -5.74 46.67
N ALA A 176 -17.78 -4.46 46.65
CA ALA A 176 -18.59 -3.36 47.14
C ALA A 176 -19.82 -3.09 46.25
N GLN A 177 -19.67 -3.17 44.93
CA GLN A 177 -20.78 -3.02 43.98
C GLN A 177 -21.81 -4.14 44.13
N LEU A 178 -21.37 -5.39 44.31
CA LEU A 178 -22.26 -6.51 44.56
C LEU A 178 -23.05 -6.33 45.87
N GLN A 179 -22.38 -5.95 46.96
CA GLN A 179 -23.05 -5.68 48.23
C GLN A 179 -24.08 -4.55 48.10
N LYS A 180 -23.75 -3.49 47.33
CA LYS A 180 -24.66 -2.38 47.08
C LYS A 180 -25.91 -2.81 46.30
N LEU A 181 -25.77 -3.67 45.29
CA LEU A 181 -26.90 -4.25 44.55
C LEU A 181 -27.84 -5.04 45.47
N GLU A 182 -27.28 -5.82 46.40
CA GLU A 182 -28.05 -6.58 47.38
C GLU A 182 -28.81 -5.67 48.36
N ASP A 183 -28.11 -4.71 48.95
CA ASP A 183 -28.64 -3.86 50.03
C ASP A 183 -29.65 -2.82 49.52
N ASP A 184 -29.33 -2.14 48.40
CA ASP A 184 -30.07 -0.97 47.95
C ASP A 184 -31.10 -1.30 46.85
N TYR A 185 -30.85 -2.35 46.05
CA TYR A 185 -31.66 -2.69 44.86
C TYR A 185 -32.35 -4.06 44.95
N ASN A 186 -32.12 -4.82 46.02
CA ASN A 186 -32.68 -6.16 46.22
C ASN A 186 -32.35 -7.11 45.04
N VAL A 187 -31.13 -7.01 44.53
CA VAL A 187 -30.59 -7.85 43.46
C VAL A 187 -29.57 -8.81 44.07
N THR A 188 -29.81 -10.12 43.96
CA THR A 188 -28.88 -11.15 44.40
C THR A 188 -28.34 -11.90 43.19
N LEU A 189 -27.03 -11.81 42.98
CA LEU A 189 -26.33 -12.50 41.89
C LEU A 189 -25.33 -13.49 42.48
N PRO A 190 -25.36 -14.78 42.09
CA PRO A 190 -24.34 -15.73 42.53
C PRO A 190 -22.98 -15.33 41.94
N VAL A 191 -21.92 -15.37 42.77
CA VAL A 191 -20.54 -15.20 42.29
C VAL A 191 -20.13 -16.46 41.54
N LEU A 192 -19.86 -16.33 40.23
CA LEU A 192 -19.49 -17.45 39.35
C LEU A 192 -17.98 -17.54 39.12
N ALA A 193 -17.27 -16.43 39.23
CA ALA A 193 -15.82 -16.35 39.21
C ALA A 193 -15.33 -15.14 40.00
N ASP A 194 -14.07 -15.16 40.39
CA ASP A 194 -13.38 -14.06 41.07
C ASP A 194 -11.96 -13.98 40.50
N SER A 195 -11.69 -12.98 39.66
CA SER A 195 -10.38 -12.79 39.04
C SER A 195 -9.33 -12.31 40.04
N GLY A 196 -9.72 -11.54 41.07
CA GLY A 196 -8.82 -11.09 42.13
C GLY A 196 -8.33 -12.24 43.01
N ALA A 197 -9.13 -13.30 43.15
CA ALA A 197 -8.75 -14.51 43.88
C ALA A 197 -7.82 -15.47 43.10
N LEU A 198 -7.56 -15.23 41.81
CA LEU A 198 -6.72 -16.11 40.99
C LEU A 198 -5.21 -15.98 41.27
N GLY A 199 -4.77 -14.85 41.82
CA GLY A 199 -3.35 -14.60 42.12
C GLY A 199 -2.47 -14.51 40.87
N LEU A 200 -2.97 -13.84 39.83
CA LEU A 200 -2.26 -13.66 38.55
C LEU A 200 -1.30 -12.46 38.67
N ASP A 201 -0.10 -12.71 39.17
CA ASP A 201 0.89 -11.69 39.55
C ASP A 201 1.75 -11.19 38.38
N SER A 202 1.62 -11.79 37.20
CA SER A 202 2.36 -11.43 35.99
C SER A 202 1.53 -11.49 34.70
N TRP A 203 2.03 -10.84 33.65
CA TRP A 203 1.44 -10.90 32.30
C TRP A 203 1.38 -12.34 31.79
N GLU A 204 2.46 -13.11 31.99
CA GLU A 204 2.58 -14.50 31.55
C GLU A 204 1.58 -15.40 32.30
N GLU A 205 1.48 -15.30 33.63
CA GLU A 205 0.52 -16.09 34.41
C GLU A 205 -0.94 -15.79 34.02
N ALA A 206 -1.26 -14.52 33.77
CA ALA A 206 -2.61 -14.13 33.38
C ALA A 206 -3.03 -14.73 32.03
N TYR A 207 -2.15 -14.70 31.03
CA TYR A 207 -2.47 -15.22 29.71
C TYR A 207 -2.25 -16.73 29.57
N ASP A 208 -1.38 -17.35 30.37
CA ASP A 208 -1.32 -18.81 30.50
C ASP A 208 -2.62 -19.37 31.09
N TYR A 209 -3.18 -18.70 32.12
CA TYR A 209 -4.51 -18.99 32.64
C TYR A 209 -5.58 -18.79 31.56
N ALA A 210 -5.58 -17.66 30.85
CA ALA A 210 -6.56 -17.39 29.81
C ALA A 210 -6.52 -18.44 28.69
N LEU A 211 -5.32 -18.80 28.23
CA LEU A 211 -5.11 -19.81 27.18
C LEU A 211 -5.61 -21.19 27.64
N THR A 212 -5.33 -21.57 28.87
CA THR A 212 -5.70 -22.91 29.40
C THR A 212 -7.18 -23.01 29.76
N GLU A 213 -7.73 -22.00 30.44
CA GLU A 213 -9.03 -22.09 31.10
C GLU A 213 -10.15 -21.37 30.33
N LEU A 214 -9.82 -20.37 29.51
CA LEU A 214 -10.79 -19.52 28.83
C LEU A 214 -10.86 -19.74 27.32
N ALA A 215 -9.73 -19.97 26.64
CA ALA A 215 -9.68 -20.16 25.20
C ALA A 215 -10.69 -21.20 24.65
N PRO A 216 -10.97 -22.34 25.33
CA PRO A 216 -11.98 -23.30 24.86
C PRO A 216 -13.42 -22.75 24.76
N TYR A 217 -13.68 -21.58 25.35
CA TYR A 217 -14.98 -20.90 25.35
C TYR A 217 -14.98 -19.60 24.53
N MET A 218 -13.82 -19.21 24.01
CA MET A 218 -13.67 -18.01 23.19
C MET A 218 -13.70 -18.35 21.71
N ARG A 219 -13.94 -17.34 20.89
CA ARG A 219 -13.87 -17.44 19.44
C ARG A 219 -12.44 -17.71 18.94
N THR A 220 -12.35 -18.35 17.78
CA THR A 220 -11.09 -18.74 17.12
C THR A 220 -10.95 -18.13 15.72
N ASP A 221 -11.79 -17.16 15.38
CA ASP A 221 -11.82 -16.47 14.08
C ASP A 221 -11.57 -14.96 14.21
N ILE A 222 -11.53 -14.43 15.44
CA ILE A 222 -11.24 -13.04 15.79
C ILE A 222 -10.56 -13.00 17.15
N LEU A 223 -9.63 -12.06 17.35
CA LEU A 223 -9.06 -11.74 18.66
C LEU A 223 -9.23 -10.24 18.96
N ALA A 224 -8.96 -9.85 20.21
CA ALA A 224 -8.94 -8.46 20.61
C ALA A 224 -7.60 -8.07 21.26
N ALA A 225 -7.11 -6.88 20.90
CA ALA A 225 -5.92 -6.25 21.49
C ALA A 225 -6.35 -5.06 22.35
N ASN A 226 -6.34 -5.23 23.66
CA ASN A 226 -6.60 -4.17 24.63
C ASN A 226 -5.36 -3.94 25.53
N PRO A 227 -4.45 -3.04 25.15
CA PRO A 227 -3.21 -2.76 25.88
C PRO A 227 -3.36 -1.73 27.01
N ASN A 228 -4.57 -1.22 27.21
CA ASN A 228 -4.88 -0.04 27.98
C ASN A 228 -6.24 -0.23 28.70
N TYR A 229 -6.74 0.80 29.39
CA TYR A 229 -8.10 0.81 29.93
C TYR A 229 -9.14 1.23 28.88
N SER A 230 -9.11 0.61 27.69
CA SER A 230 -10.02 0.94 26.59
C SER A 230 -11.38 0.25 26.77
N LEU A 231 -12.10 0.63 27.84
CA LEU A 231 -13.37 -0.02 28.22
C LEU A 231 -14.47 0.11 27.15
N ALA A 232 -14.35 1.08 26.23
CA ALA A 232 -15.33 1.32 25.17
C ALA A 232 -15.63 0.12 24.25
N MET A 233 -14.68 -0.82 24.11
CA MET A 233 -14.84 -2.00 23.26
C MET A 233 -15.38 -3.22 24.01
N PHE A 234 -15.50 -3.12 25.34
CA PHE A 234 -15.76 -4.29 26.17
C PHE A 234 -17.18 -4.81 25.97
N ASP A 235 -18.14 -3.94 25.65
CA ASP A 235 -19.47 -4.36 25.25
C ASP A 235 -19.41 -5.38 24.11
N TYR A 236 -18.66 -5.11 23.04
CA TYR A 236 -18.56 -5.96 21.87
C TYR A 236 -17.70 -7.21 22.09
N ILE A 237 -16.58 -7.06 22.79
CA ILE A 237 -15.71 -8.18 23.19
C ILE A 237 -16.49 -9.19 24.02
N ILE A 238 -17.21 -8.70 25.03
CA ILE A 238 -18.01 -9.53 25.93
C ILE A 238 -19.19 -10.11 25.17
N ALA A 239 -19.93 -9.32 24.40
CA ALA A 239 -21.06 -9.83 23.60
C ALA A 239 -20.67 -11.04 22.74
N ASN A 240 -19.48 -11.02 22.17
CA ASN A 240 -19.07 -12.00 21.17
C ASN A 240 -18.10 -13.09 21.67
N ASN A 241 -17.77 -13.14 22.97
CA ASN A 241 -16.79 -14.08 23.54
C ASN A 241 -15.42 -14.00 22.80
N ILE A 242 -14.91 -12.80 22.59
CA ILE A 242 -13.64 -12.59 21.87
C ILE A 242 -12.47 -12.79 22.85
N PHE A 243 -11.51 -13.63 22.46
CA PHE A 243 -10.29 -13.80 23.25
C PHE A 243 -9.50 -12.49 23.22
N THR A 244 -9.23 -11.93 24.41
CA THR A 244 -8.66 -10.59 24.55
C THR A 244 -7.30 -10.65 25.21
N PHE A 245 -6.31 -10.01 24.60
CA PHE A 245 -4.95 -9.92 25.12
C PHE A 245 -4.32 -8.55 24.82
N HIS A 246 -3.06 -8.37 25.16
CA HIS A 246 -2.25 -7.27 24.63
C HIS A 246 -0.82 -7.70 24.41
N LEU A 247 -0.20 -7.09 23.39
CA LEU A 247 1.23 -7.25 23.12
C LEU A 247 2.02 -6.53 24.19
N LYS A 248 3.18 -7.09 24.51
CA LYS A 248 4.17 -6.52 25.42
C LYS A 248 5.45 -6.29 24.62
N GLY A 249 6.13 -5.15 24.80
CA GLY A 249 7.40 -4.84 24.13
C GLY A 249 7.36 -4.87 22.59
N ASP A 250 8.48 -5.25 21.96
CA ASP A 250 8.57 -5.57 20.53
C ASP A 250 8.77 -7.09 20.36
N PRO A 251 7.70 -7.84 20.06
CA PRO A 251 7.75 -9.30 19.95
C PRO A 251 8.67 -9.83 18.85
N GLN A 252 8.87 -9.06 17.78
CA GLN A 252 9.66 -9.50 16.64
C GLN A 252 11.15 -9.19 16.85
N ALA A 253 11.47 -8.03 17.43
CA ALA A 253 12.85 -7.70 17.81
C ALA A 253 13.32 -8.40 19.09
N GLY A 254 12.39 -8.97 19.88
CA GLY A 254 12.67 -9.63 21.15
C GLY A 254 13.02 -8.65 22.28
N ASN A 255 12.65 -7.38 22.14
CA ASN A 255 12.92 -6.35 23.13
C ASN A 255 11.73 -6.23 24.08
N GLY A 256 11.96 -6.32 25.39
CA GLY A 256 10.90 -6.14 26.39
C GLY A 256 10.04 -7.38 26.67
N LEU A 257 10.35 -8.54 26.07
CA LEU A 257 9.80 -9.84 26.46
C LEU A 257 10.89 -10.89 26.68
N SER A 258 10.62 -11.85 27.56
CA SER A 258 11.37 -13.09 27.71
C SER A 258 11.09 -14.05 26.53
N ALA A 259 11.91 -15.09 26.38
CA ALA A 259 11.67 -16.12 25.37
C ALA A 259 10.38 -16.93 25.62
N SER A 260 9.97 -17.11 26.89
CA SER A 260 8.73 -17.79 27.24
C SER A 260 7.52 -16.91 26.98
N GLU A 261 7.60 -15.62 27.31
CA GLU A 261 6.54 -14.63 27.01
C GLU A 261 6.31 -14.49 25.50
N LYS A 262 7.38 -14.50 24.70
CA LYS A 262 7.24 -14.53 23.24
C LYS A 262 6.59 -15.83 22.75
N GLY A 263 6.97 -16.98 23.32
CA GLY A 263 6.37 -18.27 22.99
C GLY A 263 4.87 -18.28 23.28
N LEU A 264 4.48 -17.80 24.47
CA LEU A 264 3.08 -17.65 24.85
C LEU A 264 2.34 -16.70 23.90
N LEU A 265 2.91 -15.55 23.57
CA LEU A 265 2.29 -14.61 22.62
C LEU A 265 2.08 -15.25 21.23
N ASP A 266 3.06 -16.03 20.74
CA ASP A 266 2.91 -16.80 19.51
C ASP A 266 1.73 -17.78 19.63
N GLU A 267 1.53 -18.46 20.77
CA GLU A 267 0.36 -19.33 21.01
C GLU A 267 -0.97 -18.57 21.06
N LEU A 268 -1.01 -17.39 21.70
CA LEU A 268 -2.22 -16.55 21.77
C LEU A 268 -2.69 -16.10 20.38
N VAL A 269 -1.76 -15.69 19.51
CA VAL A 269 -2.08 -15.23 18.15
C VAL A 269 -2.54 -16.38 17.25
N GLU A 270 -2.02 -17.59 17.47
CA GLU A 270 -2.40 -18.79 16.71
C GLU A 270 -3.78 -19.35 17.12
N LEU A 271 -4.43 -18.80 18.16
CA LEU A 271 -5.85 -19.11 18.46
C LEU A 271 -6.78 -18.74 17.29
N ALA A 272 -6.39 -17.75 16.49
CA ALA A 272 -7.06 -17.41 15.23
C ALA A 272 -6.12 -17.72 14.06
N PRO A 273 -6.15 -18.93 13.47
CA PRO A 273 -5.21 -19.30 12.42
C PRO A 273 -5.49 -18.55 11.10
N GLY A 274 -4.46 -18.37 10.29
CA GLY A 274 -4.59 -17.74 8.96
C GLY A 274 -4.92 -16.25 9.02
N VAL A 275 -5.65 -15.77 8.00
CA VAL A 275 -6.07 -14.37 7.91
C VAL A 275 -7.23 -14.11 8.87
N ALA A 276 -7.00 -13.26 9.88
CA ALA A 276 -8.00 -12.98 10.91
C ALA A 276 -7.90 -11.54 11.46
N PRO A 277 -9.05 -10.91 11.82
CA PRO A 277 -9.09 -9.59 12.43
C PRO A 277 -8.60 -9.60 13.89
N ILE A 278 -7.98 -8.49 14.27
CA ILE A 278 -7.71 -8.09 15.66
C ILE A 278 -8.47 -6.79 15.92
N ILE A 279 -9.48 -6.81 16.78
CA ILE A 279 -10.16 -5.58 17.18
C ILE A 279 -9.40 -4.89 18.32
N GLY A 280 -9.15 -3.59 18.19
CA GLY A 280 -8.45 -2.80 19.20
C GLY A 280 -7.18 -2.14 18.68
N THR A 281 -6.23 -1.86 19.55
CA THR A 281 -5.10 -0.96 19.22
C THR A 281 -3.77 -1.41 19.82
N TRP A 282 -2.69 -0.77 19.39
CA TRP A 282 -1.38 -0.80 20.03
C TRP A 282 -1.35 0.09 21.28
N GLY A 283 -0.37 -0.08 22.16
CA GLY A 283 -0.29 0.66 23.42
C GLY A 283 0.52 -0.06 24.49
N GLY A 284 0.48 0.47 25.71
CA GLY A 284 1.30 -0.04 26.81
C GLY A 284 2.80 0.02 26.46
N SER A 285 3.46 -1.13 26.43
CA SER A 285 4.88 -1.26 26.07
C SER A 285 5.15 -1.56 24.59
N THR A 286 4.10 -1.63 23.75
CA THR A 286 4.19 -1.91 22.31
C THR A 286 3.75 -0.69 21.49
N ASP A 287 4.59 -0.24 20.56
CA ASP A 287 4.24 0.80 19.61
C ASP A 287 3.53 0.25 18.35
N GLU A 288 2.97 1.15 17.55
CA GLU A 288 2.26 0.82 16.31
C GLU A 288 3.12 0.04 15.32
N ASP A 289 4.42 0.37 15.25
CA ASP A 289 5.33 -0.27 14.33
C ASP A 289 5.52 -1.74 14.69
N ALA A 290 5.93 -2.02 15.93
CA ALA A 290 6.10 -3.37 16.44
C ALA A 290 4.78 -4.18 16.36
N PHE A 291 3.65 -3.53 16.65
CA PHE A 291 2.32 -4.14 16.54
C PHE A 291 2.04 -4.60 15.11
N GLY A 292 2.12 -3.70 14.12
CA GLY A 292 1.85 -4.02 12.72
C GLY A 292 2.82 -5.06 12.17
N ARG A 293 4.12 -4.87 12.40
CA ARG A 293 5.17 -5.77 11.89
C ARG A 293 5.02 -7.21 12.41
N TYR A 294 4.69 -7.36 13.69
CA TYR A 294 4.47 -8.68 14.30
C TYR A 294 3.18 -9.33 13.79
N LEU A 295 2.06 -8.61 13.86
CA LEU A 295 0.74 -9.16 13.55
C LEU A 295 0.54 -9.43 12.05
N ASN A 296 1.00 -8.52 11.17
CA ASN A 296 0.93 -8.74 9.72
C ASN A 296 1.79 -9.96 9.32
N GLY A 297 2.94 -10.17 9.98
CA GLY A 297 3.77 -11.37 9.83
C GLY A 297 3.08 -12.68 10.21
N LYS A 298 1.96 -12.61 10.95
CA LYS A 298 1.13 -13.74 11.39
C LYS A 298 -0.24 -13.79 10.68
N GLY A 299 -0.40 -13.04 9.59
CA GLY A 299 -1.64 -12.98 8.82
C GLY A 299 -2.74 -12.13 9.47
N LYS A 300 -2.42 -11.33 10.48
CA LYS A 300 -3.42 -10.55 11.23
C LYS A 300 -3.50 -9.12 10.73
N TYR A 301 -4.72 -8.61 10.64
CA TYR A 301 -5.03 -7.21 10.32
C TYR A 301 -5.87 -6.61 11.46
N ALA A 302 -5.75 -5.30 11.68
CA ALA A 302 -6.44 -4.66 12.80
C ALA A 302 -7.72 -3.93 12.34
N LEU A 303 -8.75 -4.00 13.16
CA LEU A 303 -9.81 -3.00 13.17
C LEU A 303 -9.57 -2.10 14.37
N VAL A 304 -9.05 -0.90 14.13
CA VAL A 304 -8.68 0.01 15.22
C VAL A 304 -9.94 0.63 15.79
N ALA A 305 -10.42 0.04 16.88
CA ALA A 305 -11.71 0.38 17.50
C ALA A 305 -11.57 0.92 18.93
N SER A 306 -10.35 1.21 19.38
CA SER A 306 -10.13 1.81 20.70
C SER A 306 -10.95 3.07 20.83
N GLU A 307 -11.71 3.18 21.93
CA GLU A 307 -12.62 4.30 22.21
C GLU A 307 -13.89 4.39 21.36
N SER A 308 -14.26 3.32 20.65
CA SER A 308 -15.55 3.20 19.97
C SER A 308 -16.57 2.46 20.83
N PHE A 309 -17.48 3.21 21.44
CA PHE A 309 -18.58 2.68 22.26
C PHE A 309 -19.72 2.11 21.43
N ASN A 310 -20.51 1.21 22.04
CA ASN A 310 -21.79 0.69 21.52
C ASN A 310 -21.68 -0.22 20.29
N MET A 311 -20.50 -0.78 20.00
CA MET A 311 -20.32 -1.68 18.87
C MET A 311 -21.15 -2.96 19.00
N SER A 312 -21.43 -3.43 20.22
CA SER A 312 -22.36 -4.55 20.47
C SER A 312 -23.79 -4.24 20.04
N TRP A 313 -24.14 -2.95 19.95
CA TRP A 313 -25.46 -2.50 19.52
C TRP A 313 -25.51 -2.24 18.01
N THR A 314 -24.59 -1.44 17.49
CA THR A 314 -24.59 -1.03 16.08
C THR A 314 -24.36 -2.20 15.15
N SER A 315 -23.48 -3.14 15.48
CA SER A 315 -23.25 -4.36 14.69
C SER A 315 -24.49 -5.27 14.55
N GLY A 316 -25.53 -5.08 15.38
CA GLY A 316 -26.82 -5.77 15.24
C GLY A 316 -27.67 -5.26 14.08
N LEU A 317 -27.44 -4.04 13.57
CA LEU A 317 -28.22 -3.46 12.48
C LEU A 317 -27.94 -4.15 11.13
N PRO A 318 -28.90 -4.27 10.20
CA PRO A 318 -28.61 -4.78 8.86
C PRO A 318 -27.45 -4.05 8.18
N MET A 319 -26.56 -4.81 7.52
CA MET A 319 -25.43 -4.23 6.79
C MET A 319 -25.91 -3.28 5.70
N VAL A 320 -25.15 -2.21 5.47
CA VAL A 320 -25.46 -1.19 4.47
C VAL A 320 -24.58 -1.37 3.25
N ARG A 321 -25.19 -1.57 2.08
CA ARG A 321 -24.48 -1.59 0.80
C ARG A 321 -24.69 -0.26 0.07
N PRO A 322 -23.67 0.60 -0.05
CA PRO A 322 -23.85 1.88 -0.71
C PRO A 322 -24.09 1.74 -2.22
N ALA A 323 -24.83 2.68 -2.80
CA ALA A 323 -25.06 2.68 -4.25
C ALA A 323 -23.79 2.95 -5.08
N ALA A 324 -22.84 3.71 -4.53
CA ALA A 324 -21.53 4.03 -5.11
C ALA A 324 -20.59 4.58 -4.01
N SER A 325 -19.28 4.56 -4.23
CA SER A 325 -18.31 5.22 -3.32
C SER A 325 -18.02 6.68 -3.69
N GLU A 326 -18.41 7.13 -4.89
CA GLU A 326 -18.15 8.47 -5.40
C GLU A 326 -19.20 8.91 -6.42
N THR A 327 -19.22 10.21 -6.72
CA THR A 327 -20.00 10.78 -7.83
C THR A 327 -19.04 11.17 -8.95
N VAL A 328 -18.83 10.28 -9.93
CA VAL A 328 -17.85 10.46 -11.01
C VAL A 328 -18.31 11.51 -12.03
N ARG A 329 -17.45 12.49 -12.33
CA ARG A 329 -17.65 13.43 -13.45
C ARG A 329 -17.00 12.87 -14.72
N SER A 330 -17.61 13.18 -15.87
CA SER A 330 -17.00 12.88 -17.17
C SER A 330 -15.92 13.92 -17.47
N LEU A 331 -14.66 13.61 -17.13
CA LEU A 331 -13.51 14.47 -17.41
C LEU A 331 -12.73 13.96 -18.63
N VAL A 332 -12.24 14.88 -19.45
CA VAL A 332 -11.39 14.58 -20.60
C VAL A 332 -9.97 15.03 -20.27
N TYR A 333 -9.03 14.14 -20.49
CA TYR A 333 -7.61 14.42 -20.34
C TYR A 333 -7.18 15.63 -21.19
N ASP A 334 -6.53 16.59 -20.53
CA ASP A 334 -5.89 17.78 -21.12
C ASP A 334 -4.41 17.82 -20.70
N PRO A 335 -3.46 17.75 -21.67
CA PRO A 335 -2.02 17.76 -21.40
C PRO A 335 -1.50 19.09 -20.85
N THR A 336 -2.32 20.14 -20.78
CA THR A 336 -1.89 21.45 -20.24
C THR A 336 -2.21 21.63 -18.75
N LYS A 337 -2.99 20.71 -18.17
CA LYS A 337 -3.54 20.81 -16.81
C LYS A 337 -2.67 20.12 -15.77
N VAL A 338 -2.95 20.46 -14.52
CA VAL A 338 -2.43 19.76 -13.34
C VAL A 338 -3.61 19.20 -12.59
N TYR A 339 -3.67 17.89 -12.39
CA TYR A 339 -4.74 17.24 -11.65
C TYR A 339 -4.28 17.04 -10.21
N ILE A 340 -5.14 17.38 -9.26
CA ILE A 340 -4.84 17.25 -7.84
C ILE A 340 -6.01 16.62 -7.10
N SER A 341 -5.72 15.64 -6.24
CA SER A 341 -6.69 15.02 -5.35
C SER A 341 -6.24 15.16 -3.90
N PHE A 342 -7.22 15.25 -3.00
CA PHE A 342 -7.00 15.33 -1.56
C PHE A 342 -7.73 14.20 -0.87
N THR A 343 -7.10 13.57 0.10
CA THR A 343 -7.71 12.52 0.93
C THR A 343 -7.55 12.85 2.41
N GLU A 344 -8.67 12.97 3.11
CA GLU A 344 -8.73 12.95 4.57
C GLU A 344 -8.36 11.55 5.08
N THR A 345 -7.42 11.49 6.02
CA THR A 345 -6.75 10.25 6.46
C THR A 345 -7.32 9.70 7.76
N ASP A 346 -6.87 8.50 8.15
CA ASP A 346 -7.19 7.79 9.40
C ASP A 346 -8.59 7.18 9.42
N GLY A 347 -9.17 6.91 8.25
CA GLY A 347 -10.46 6.22 8.17
C GLY A 347 -10.40 4.71 8.42
N ASP A 348 -9.20 4.14 8.61
CA ASP A 348 -8.98 2.77 9.09
C ASP A 348 -9.30 2.61 10.58
N THR A 349 -9.19 3.69 11.37
CA THR A 349 -9.55 3.70 12.78
C THR A 349 -10.95 4.24 12.97
N LEU A 350 -11.81 3.47 13.65
CA LEU A 350 -13.20 3.85 13.95
C LEU A 350 -13.28 5.13 14.79
N LEU A 351 -12.19 5.54 15.45
CA LEU A 351 -12.12 6.82 16.15
C LEU A 351 -12.50 8.00 15.23
N PHE A 352 -12.03 8.01 13.98
CA PHE A 352 -12.28 9.12 13.07
C PHE A 352 -13.70 9.08 12.49
N PRO A 353 -14.17 7.99 11.86
CA PRO A 353 -15.55 7.86 11.41
C PRO A 353 -16.57 8.02 12.53
N HIS A 354 -16.30 7.62 13.78
CA HIS A 354 -17.23 7.80 14.88
C HIS A 354 -17.18 9.20 15.50
N LEU A 355 -16.01 9.87 15.56
CA LEU A 355 -15.87 11.07 16.38
C LEU A 355 -15.49 12.32 15.60
N LYS A 356 -14.51 12.25 14.70
CA LYS A 356 -13.93 13.43 14.04
C LYS A 356 -14.62 13.76 12.72
N PHE A 357 -14.68 12.81 11.80
CA PHE A 357 -15.22 13.00 10.46
C PHE A 357 -16.64 13.59 10.42
N PRO A 358 -17.58 13.24 11.31
CA PRO A 358 -18.91 13.84 11.22
C PRO A 358 -18.91 15.36 11.50
N THR A 359 -17.93 15.87 12.26
CA THR A 359 -17.79 17.32 12.50
C THR A 359 -17.35 18.06 11.25
N TRP A 360 -16.46 17.48 10.47
CA TRP A 360 -15.97 18.06 9.23
C TRP A 360 -16.95 17.85 8.07
N MET A 361 -17.66 16.71 8.05
CA MET A 361 -18.79 16.47 7.15
C MET A 361 -19.99 17.41 7.40
N ALA A 362 -20.04 18.11 8.53
CA ALA A 362 -21.07 19.11 8.78
C ALA A 362 -20.72 20.50 8.23
N LEU A 363 -19.47 20.72 7.78
CA LEU A 363 -19.03 21.99 7.19
C LEU A 363 -19.65 22.15 5.78
N ALA A 364 -20.08 23.37 5.45
CA ALA A 364 -20.83 23.63 4.22
C ALA A 364 -19.94 23.74 2.97
N ASP A 365 -18.73 24.25 3.14
CA ASP A 365 -17.68 24.41 2.11
C ASP A 365 -17.09 23.07 1.63
N ARG A 366 -17.29 21.99 2.38
CA ARG A 366 -16.85 20.64 1.97
C ARG A 366 -17.39 20.16 0.62
N GLU A 367 -18.49 20.76 0.14
CA GLU A 367 -19.11 20.41 -1.14
C GLU A 367 -18.63 21.31 -2.29
N ASP A 368 -17.81 22.33 -2.02
CA ASP A 368 -17.26 23.22 -3.05
C ASP A 368 -16.29 22.47 -3.97
N TYR A 369 -15.64 21.43 -3.44
CA TYR A 369 -14.67 20.59 -4.16
C TYR A 369 -14.89 19.09 -3.87
N PRO A 370 -14.57 18.21 -4.83
CA PRO A 370 -14.63 16.77 -4.62
C PRO A 370 -13.43 16.28 -3.80
N ILE A 371 -13.61 16.13 -2.48
CA ILE A 371 -12.58 15.69 -1.53
C ILE A 371 -12.80 14.21 -1.21
N ALA A 372 -11.71 13.46 -1.07
CA ALA A 372 -11.76 12.06 -0.69
C ALA A 372 -11.65 11.86 0.81
N TRP A 373 -12.27 10.81 1.32
CA TRP A 373 -12.23 10.42 2.73
C TRP A 373 -11.89 8.95 2.81
N GLU A 374 -10.88 8.62 3.61
CA GLU A 374 -10.68 7.24 4.01
C GLU A 374 -11.90 6.72 4.77
N LEU A 375 -12.38 5.53 4.44
CA LEU A 375 -13.46 4.89 5.17
C LEU A 375 -13.28 3.38 5.13
N THR A 376 -13.03 2.75 6.27
CA THR A 376 -12.85 1.30 6.32
C THR A 376 -14.07 0.57 5.74
N PRO A 377 -13.86 -0.41 4.83
CA PRO A 377 -14.95 -1.21 4.31
C PRO A 377 -15.74 -1.96 5.40
N LEU A 378 -15.08 -2.30 6.51
CA LEU A 378 -15.69 -2.97 7.65
C LEU A 378 -16.73 -2.12 8.37
N LEU A 379 -16.79 -0.81 8.11
CA LEU A 379 -17.76 0.09 8.74
C LEU A 379 -19.20 -0.36 8.46
N ALA A 380 -19.48 -0.85 7.25
CA ALA A 380 -20.81 -1.34 6.88
C ALA A 380 -21.30 -2.56 7.68
N GLU A 381 -20.41 -3.20 8.43
CA GLU A 381 -20.69 -4.34 9.27
C GLU A 381 -20.61 -4.03 10.76
N ILE A 382 -19.53 -3.40 11.21
CA ILE A 382 -19.36 -3.07 12.64
C ILE A 382 -20.26 -1.92 13.09
N ASP A 383 -20.50 -0.94 12.20
CA ASP A 383 -21.42 0.17 12.45
C ASP A 383 -22.19 0.59 11.18
N PRO A 384 -23.23 -0.18 10.81
CA PRO A 384 -24.09 0.15 9.67
C PRO A 384 -24.83 1.49 9.83
N LEU A 385 -25.01 2.00 11.05
CA LEU A 385 -25.58 3.34 11.27
C LEU A 385 -24.64 4.41 10.73
N ALA A 386 -23.35 4.33 11.07
CA ALA A 386 -22.33 5.23 10.55
C ALA A 386 -22.18 5.09 9.03
N ALA A 387 -22.17 3.86 8.51
CA ALA A 387 -22.09 3.62 7.06
C ALA A 387 -23.25 4.29 6.29
N ALA A 388 -24.51 4.15 6.77
CA ALA A 388 -25.66 4.82 6.17
C ALA A 388 -25.57 6.36 6.26
N TYR A 389 -25.05 6.89 7.37
CA TYR A 389 -24.82 8.32 7.51
C TYR A 389 -23.84 8.83 6.44
N TYR A 390 -22.69 8.18 6.26
CA TYR A 390 -21.71 8.58 5.25
C TYR A 390 -22.26 8.47 3.83
N GLU A 391 -22.98 7.39 3.50
CA GLU A 391 -23.65 7.29 2.21
C GLU A 391 -24.58 8.50 1.94
N ALA A 392 -25.36 8.90 2.94
CA ALA A 392 -26.28 10.03 2.83
C ALA A 392 -25.56 11.39 2.73
N GLN A 393 -24.37 11.53 3.33
CA GLN A 393 -23.61 12.78 3.35
C GLN A 393 -22.62 12.93 2.19
N ARG A 394 -22.38 11.89 1.38
CA ARG A 394 -21.30 11.86 0.37
C ARG A 394 -21.27 13.09 -0.55
N GLY A 395 -22.40 13.49 -1.13
CA GLY A 395 -22.46 14.61 -2.07
C GLY A 395 -21.48 14.44 -3.25
N ALA A 396 -20.60 15.43 -3.46
CA ALA A 396 -19.54 15.41 -4.47
C ALA A 396 -18.25 14.70 -4.02
N ASN A 397 -18.15 14.32 -2.74
CA ASN A 397 -16.98 13.65 -2.17
C ASN A 397 -16.90 12.18 -2.59
N SER A 398 -15.76 11.55 -2.29
CA SER A 398 -15.50 10.14 -2.57
C SER A 398 -14.98 9.41 -1.34
N TYR A 399 -15.22 8.10 -1.26
CA TYR A 399 -14.65 7.21 -0.24
C TYR A 399 -13.55 6.33 -0.81
N VAL A 400 -12.44 6.26 -0.09
CA VAL A 400 -11.23 5.51 -0.44
C VAL A 400 -11.01 4.41 0.59
N THR A 401 -10.62 3.21 0.15
CA THR A 401 -10.22 2.14 1.06
C THR A 401 -8.95 2.55 1.79
N PRO A 402 -8.95 2.59 3.13
CA PRO A 402 -7.86 3.15 3.89
C PRO A 402 -6.68 2.18 3.97
N VAL A 403 -5.62 2.67 4.59
CA VAL A 403 -4.39 1.94 4.86
C VAL A 403 -4.67 0.68 5.72
N THR A 404 -4.48 -0.57 5.26
CA THR A 404 -4.31 -0.93 3.85
C THR A 404 -5.21 -2.12 3.52
N GLY A 405 -6.43 -1.85 3.07
CA GLY A 405 -7.41 -2.85 2.63
C GLY A 405 -8.62 -2.97 3.55
N VAL A 406 -9.11 -4.20 3.76
CA VAL A 406 -10.29 -4.46 4.62
C VAL A 406 -10.09 -3.99 6.06
N GLY A 407 -8.86 -4.00 6.56
CA GLY A 407 -8.48 -3.41 7.83
C GLY A 407 -7.05 -2.91 7.84
N TYR A 408 -6.62 -2.38 8.97
CA TYR A 408 -5.31 -1.80 9.13
C TYR A 408 -4.21 -2.86 9.06
N ILE A 409 -3.34 -2.72 8.05
CA ILE A 409 -2.03 -3.34 8.01
C ILE A 409 -1.00 -2.27 7.67
N LYS A 410 0.14 -2.34 8.34
CA LYS A 410 1.26 -1.42 8.12
C LYS A 410 2.24 -1.96 7.09
N TYR A 411 2.41 -3.28 7.08
CA TYR A 411 3.33 -4.00 6.20
C TYR A 411 2.53 -4.95 5.30
N PRO A 412 2.92 -5.11 4.01
CA PRO A 412 2.28 -6.07 3.14
C PRO A 412 2.25 -7.47 3.76
N MET A 413 1.12 -8.17 3.60
CA MET A 413 1.00 -9.54 4.07
C MET A 413 2.07 -10.44 3.42
N PRO A 414 2.70 -11.34 4.20
CA PRO A 414 3.56 -12.39 3.64
C PRO A 414 2.83 -13.24 2.59
N ASP A 415 3.56 -13.80 1.62
CA ASP A 415 3.00 -14.57 0.50
C ASP A 415 1.96 -15.61 0.93
N GLN A 416 2.23 -16.33 2.03
CA GLN A 416 1.35 -17.39 2.54
C GLN A 416 -0.04 -16.92 3.03
N TYR A 417 -0.23 -15.62 3.26
CA TYR A 417 -1.48 -15.02 3.72
C TYR A 417 -2.05 -14.00 2.73
N ARG A 418 -1.26 -13.59 1.73
CA ARG A 418 -1.57 -12.44 0.88
C ARG A 418 -2.82 -12.69 0.04
N ASP A 419 -2.92 -13.84 -0.61
CA ASP A 419 -4.04 -14.14 -1.51
C ASP A 419 -5.38 -14.16 -0.76
N ASP A 420 -5.41 -14.78 0.43
CA ASP A 420 -6.60 -14.82 1.29
C ASP A 420 -6.99 -13.41 1.77
N TYR A 421 -5.99 -12.59 2.15
CA TYR A 421 -6.23 -11.20 2.55
C TYR A 421 -6.70 -10.32 1.39
N PHE A 422 -6.16 -10.53 0.20
CA PHE A 422 -6.55 -9.81 -1.02
C PHE A 422 -7.95 -10.20 -1.47
N ALA A 423 -8.31 -11.49 -1.42
CA ALA A 423 -9.66 -11.94 -1.71
C ALA A 423 -10.68 -11.32 -0.73
N LEU A 424 -10.36 -11.32 0.55
CA LEU A 424 -11.20 -10.68 1.57
C LEU A 424 -11.33 -9.16 1.33
N THR A 425 -10.23 -8.49 1.01
CA THR A 425 -10.25 -7.06 0.69
C THR A 425 -11.07 -6.77 -0.57
N ASP A 426 -10.95 -7.60 -1.61
CA ASP A 426 -11.73 -7.49 -2.84
C ASP A 426 -13.23 -7.58 -2.58
N ASP A 427 -13.64 -8.58 -1.79
CA ASP A 427 -15.05 -8.81 -1.45
C ASP A 427 -15.68 -7.58 -0.77
N TYR A 428 -14.98 -6.99 0.20
CA TYR A 428 -15.48 -5.81 0.89
C TYR A 428 -15.41 -4.54 0.04
N MET A 429 -14.38 -4.39 -0.80
CA MET A 429 -14.32 -3.28 -1.74
C MET A 429 -15.45 -3.35 -2.77
N ASP A 430 -15.77 -4.51 -3.35
CA ASP A 430 -16.94 -4.67 -4.23
C ASP A 430 -18.27 -4.43 -3.50
N TYR A 431 -18.37 -4.88 -2.25
CA TYR A 431 -19.55 -4.64 -1.43
C TYR A 431 -19.77 -3.13 -1.24
N MET A 432 -18.72 -2.42 -0.82
CA MET A 432 -18.73 -0.97 -0.57
C MET A 432 -18.59 -0.10 -1.81
N ARG A 433 -18.45 -0.72 -2.99
CA ARG A 433 -18.21 -0.03 -4.27
C ARG A 433 -16.97 0.86 -4.27
N GLN A 434 -16.01 0.59 -3.39
CA GLN A 434 -14.75 1.31 -3.33
C GLN A 434 -13.80 0.78 -4.41
N ARG A 435 -13.09 1.71 -5.05
CA ARG A 435 -12.30 1.46 -6.26
C ARG A 435 -10.84 1.88 -6.11
N THR A 436 -10.51 2.65 -5.09
CA THR A 436 -9.15 3.12 -4.84
C THR A 436 -8.72 2.72 -3.44
N LEU A 437 -7.42 2.47 -3.28
CA LEU A 437 -6.83 1.98 -2.04
C LEU A 437 -5.58 2.78 -1.67
N ARG A 438 -5.43 3.12 -0.39
CA ARG A 438 -4.22 3.77 0.15
C ARG A 438 -3.36 2.78 0.91
N THR A 439 -2.05 3.00 0.90
CA THR A 439 -1.09 2.19 1.66
C THR A 439 -0.35 3.02 2.70
N MET A 440 0.12 2.39 3.79
CA MET A 440 0.91 3.10 4.81
C MET A 440 2.24 3.62 4.29
N ARG A 441 2.97 2.80 3.52
CA ARG A 441 4.36 3.08 3.12
C ARG A 441 4.44 3.73 1.74
N TYR A 442 5.45 4.56 1.56
CA TYR A 442 5.76 5.23 0.29
C TYR A 442 6.52 4.34 -0.70
N ASP A 443 6.93 3.13 -0.28
CA ASP A 443 7.64 2.21 -1.15
C ASP A 443 6.73 1.74 -2.30
N ARG A 444 7.20 1.98 -3.52
CA ARG A 444 6.45 1.75 -4.75
C ARG A 444 6.22 0.26 -5.04
N PHE A 445 7.09 -0.62 -4.59
CA PHE A 445 6.95 -2.06 -4.79
C PHE A 445 6.00 -2.67 -3.75
N ASP A 446 6.10 -2.23 -2.49
CA ASP A 446 5.13 -2.56 -1.44
C ASP A 446 3.72 -2.11 -1.85
N ALA A 447 3.59 -0.99 -2.55
CA ALA A 447 2.29 -0.50 -3.04
C ALA A 447 1.78 -1.23 -4.29
N SER A 448 2.67 -1.59 -5.22
CA SER A 448 2.25 -2.14 -6.52
C SER A 448 1.55 -3.49 -6.41
N VAL A 449 1.88 -4.31 -5.39
CA VAL A 449 1.25 -5.63 -5.21
C VAL A 449 -0.27 -5.55 -5.01
N TYR A 450 -0.80 -4.45 -4.46
CA TYR A 450 -2.24 -4.28 -4.21
C TYR A 450 -3.06 -4.08 -5.49
N THR A 451 -2.41 -3.77 -6.62
CA THR A 451 -3.09 -3.74 -7.93
C THR A 451 -3.63 -5.11 -8.34
N ASN A 452 -3.14 -6.20 -7.75
CA ASN A 452 -3.68 -7.56 -7.96
C ASN A 452 -5.11 -7.75 -7.43
N ILE A 453 -5.57 -6.89 -6.51
CA ILE A 453 -6.93 -6.94 -6.00
C ILE A 453 -7.88 -6.51 -7.12
N PRO A 454 -8.84 -7.36 -7.56
CA PRO A 454 -9.68 -7.07 -8.72
C PRO A 454 -10.40 -5.72 -8.68
N SER A 455 -11.03 -5.39 -7.53
CA SER A 455 -11.78 -4.15 -7.31
C SER A 455 -10.91 -2.90 -7.16
N VAL A 456 -9.60 -3.04 -6.96
CA VAL A 456 -8.68 -1.90 -6.95
C VAL A 456 -8.46 -1.44 -8.39
N GLU A 457 -8.88 -0.23 -8.72
CA GLU A 457 -8.62 0.45 -9.99
C GLU A 457 -7.37 1.34 -9.93
N GLY A 458 -6.97 1.80 -8.73
CA GLY A 458 -5.71 2.51 -8.51
C GLY A 458 -5.26 2.53 -7.06
N VAL A 459 -3.93 2.60 -6.86
CA VAL A 459 -3.28 2.59 -5.53
C VAL A 459 -2.62 3.93 -5.25
N PHE A 460 -2.75 4.42 -4.03
CA PHE A 460 -2.23 5.70 -3.58
C PHE A 460 -1.26 5.47 -2.41
N ALA A 461 0.02 5.34 -2.73
CA ALA A 461 1.09 4.91 -1.84
C ALA A 461 1.49 6.00 -0.83
N GLY A 462 1.55 5.62 0.44
CA GLY A 462 2.05 6.46 1.53
C GLY A 462 0.96 7.19 2.32
N TYR A 463 1.15 7.29 3.63
CA TYR A 463 0.11 7.78 4.54
C TYR A 463 -0.19 9.30 4.43
N GLY A 464 0.71 10.13 3.88
CA GLY A 464 0.51 11.60 3.72
C GLY A 464 1.34 12.48 4.66
N GLY A 465 2.26 11.89 5.43
CA GLY A 465 3.28 12.62 6.18
C GLY A 465 4.50 13.02 5.34
N LEU A 466 5.37 13.86 5.89
CA LEU A 466 6.66 14.18 5.25
C LEU A 466 7.59 12.95 5.30
N ASP A 467 7.77 12.31 4.16
CA ASP A 467 8.74 11.23 3.99
C ASP A 467 9.92 11.73 3.12
N PRO A 468 11.19 11.49 3.51
CA PRO A 468 12.36 11.89 2.72
C PRO A 468 12.65 10.97 1.52
N GLU A 469 12.06 9.78 1.44
CA GLU A 469 12.30 8.80 0.37
C GLU A 469 11.39 9.04 -0.86
N ARG A 470 10.32 9.84 -0.71
CA ARG A 470 9.43 10.18 -1.84
C ARG A 470 10.08 11.19 -2.81
N PRO A 471 9.71 11.17 -4.10
CA PRO A 471 10.20 12.16 -5.06
C PRO A 471 9.83 13.60 -4.68
N ALA A 472 10.71 14.56 -5.03
CA ALA A 472 10.43 15.97 -4.83
C ALA A 472 9.25 16.43 -5.70
N VAL A 473 8.55 17.51 -5.29
CA VAL A 473 7.42 18.07 -6.04
C VAL A 473 7.81 18.46 -7.48
N ALA A 474 9.05 18.90 -7.69
CA ALA A 474 9.56 19.23 -9.02
C ALA A 474 9.62 18.01 -9.97
N ASP A 475 9.78 16.81 -9.41
CA ASP A 475 9.95 15.55 -10.13
C ASP A 475 8.64 14.75 -10.17
N ASN A 476 7.49 15.43 -10.27
CA ASN A 476 6.15 14.84 -10.21
C ASN A 476 5.96 13.63 -11.15
N ARG A 477 6.65 13.61 -12.30
CA ARG A 477 6.62 12.47 -13.23
C ARG A 477 6.96 11.14 -12.58
N GLU A 478 7.86 11.13 -11.61
CA GLU A 478 8.29 9.91 -10.89
C GLU A 478 7.33 9.49 -9.77
N THR A 479 6.26 10.25 -9.53
CA THR A 479 5.27 9.94 -8.49
C THR A 479 4.09 9.12 -8.97
N HIS A 480 4.06 8.75 -10.25
CA HIS A 480 2.98 7.94 -10.79
C HIS A 480 3.50 6.95 -11.82
N PHE A 481 3.01 5.72 -11.78
CA PHE A 481 3.45 4.65 -12.67
C PHE A 481 2.34 3.62 -12.85
N ARG A 482 2.48 2.71 -13.82
CA ARG A 482 1.57 1.58 -14.01
C ARG A 482 2.18 0.29 -13.49
N TYR A 483 1.33 -0.54 -12.89
CA TYR A 483 1.68 -1.91 -12.59
C TYR A 483 0.47 -2.79 -12.85
N MET A 484 0.67 -3.84 -13.66
CA MET A 484 -0.41 -4.72 -14.13
C MET A 484 -1.60 -3.95 -14.74
N GLY A 485 -1.28 -2.92 -15.53
CA GLY A 485 -2.26 -2.06 -16.21
C GLY A 485 -2.95 -1.01 -15.34
N LYS A 486 -2.79 -1.06 -14.01
CA LYS A 486 -3.43 -0.14 -13.05
C LYS A 486 -2.44 0.94 -12.57
N PRO A 487 -2.87 2.20 -12.39
CA PRO A 487 -2.02 3.25 -11.87
C PRO A 487 -1.72 3.09 -10.38
N VAL A 488 -0.50 3.48 -10.02
CA VAL A 488 -0.04 3.68 -8.66
C VAL A 488 0.49 5.11 -8.55
N PHE A 489 0.02 5.86 -7.57
CA PHE A 489 0.43 7.22 -7.27
C PHE A 489 1.15 7.27 -5.92
N ILE A 490 2.15 8.13 -5.77
CA ILE A 490 2.81 8.42 -4.50
C ILE A 490 2.16 9.66 -3.90
N ASN A 491 1.82 9.57 -2.62
CA ASN A 491 1.14 10.65 -1.91
C ASN A 491 2.13 11.75 -1.51
N TYR A 492 1.67 12.99 -1.56
CA TYR A 492 2.31 14.14 -0.96
C TYR A 492 1.64 14.45 0.37
N SER A 493 2.32 15.24 1.19
CA SER A 493 1.72 15.80 2.40
C SER A 493 1.02 17.11 2.07
N PHE A 494 -0.05 17.44 2.79
CA PHE A 494 -0.63 18.79 2.73
C PHE A 494 0.42 19.89 2.98
N PHE A 495 1.45 19.59 3.79
CA PHE A 495 2.54 20.52 4.06
C PHE A 495 3.48 20.77 2.87
N ASP A 496 3.39 20.00 1.79
CA ASP A 496 4.04 20.30 0.51
C ASP A 496 3.29 21.35 -0.33
N GLY A 497 2.14 21.83 0.16
CA GLY A 497 1.19 22.62 -0.62
C GLY A 497 1.78 23.88 -1.26
N ALA A 498 2.75 24.53 -0.61
CA ALA A 498 3.42 25.71 -1.17
C ALA A 498 4.26 25.36 -2.42
N ASP A 499 4.99 24.25 -2.37
CA ASP A 499 5.80 23.79 -3.51
C ASP A 499 4.89 23.30 -4.65
N ILE A 500 3.79 22.61 -4.30
CA ILE A 500 2.79 22.15 -5.29
C ILE A 500 2.15 23.35 -5.99
N ALA A 501 1.71 24.37 -5.25
CA ALA A 501 1.13 25.58 -5.84
C ALA A 501 2.14 26.35 -6.72
N ALA A 502 3.43 26.24 -6.42
CA ALA A 502 4.51 26.83 -7.21
C ALA A 502 4.96 25.95 -8.40
N TYR A 503 4.40 24.74 -8.58
CA TYR A 503 4.81 23.80 -9.60
C TYR A 503 4.64 24.37 -11.02
N SER A 504 5.77 24.53 -11.70
CA SER A 504 5.88 25.13 -13.03
C SER A 504 6.31 24.14 -14.12
N GLY A 505 6.39 22.85 -13.81
CA GLY A 505 6.68 21.80 -14.79
C GLY A 505 5.59 21.64 -15.85
N THR A 506 5.91 20.93 -16.93
CA THR A 506 4.99 20.65 -18.03
C THR A 506 3.79 19.85 -17.54
N GLY A 507 2.60 20.18 -18.05
CA GLY A 507 1.45 19.29 -17.89
C GLY A 507 1.57 18.07 -18.84
N PRO A 508 0.79 17.00 -18.60
CA PRO A 508 -0.03 16.81 -17.40
C PRO A 508 0.85 16.55 -16.17
N ALA A 509 0.35 16.89 -14.99
CA ALA A 509 0.95 16.50 -13.71
C ALA A 509 -0.16 15.99 -12.80
N PHE A 510 0.14 15.02 -11.94
CA PHE A 510 -0.84 14.40 -11.05
C PHE A 510 -0.33 14.42 -9.61
N PHE A 511 -1.04 15.10 -8.73
CA PHE A 511 -0.69 15.22 -7.31
C PHE A 511 -1.79 14.59 -6.45
N ASN A 512 -1.49 13.53 -5.71
CA ASN A 512 -2.37 13.12 -4.62
C ASN A 512 -1.82 13.60 -3.28
N VAL A 513 -2.67 14.18 -2.44
CA VAL A 513 -2.27 14.82 -1.19
C VAL A 513 -3.04 14.21 -0.03
N GLY A 514 -2.31 13.68 0.96
CA GLY A 514 -2.89 13.30 2.25
C GLY A 514 -3.11 14.53 3.12
N ALA A 515 -4.35 14.79 3.48
CA ALA A 515 -4.78 15.92 4.31
C ALA A 515 -4.77 15.53 5.80
N GLN A 516 -3.59 15.11 6.30
CA GLN A 516 -3.48 14.61 7.66
C GLN A 516 -3.75 15.72 8.69
N TYR A 517 -4.80 15.56 9.49
CA TYR A 517 -5.22 16.54 10.50
C TYR A 517 -5.45 17.94 9.93
N ILE A 518 -6.07 18.04 8.76
CA ILE A 518 -6.44 19.33 8.17
C ILE A 518 -7.96 19.43 8.19
N ASN A 519 -8.51 20.49 8.78
CA ASN A 519 -9.95 20.70 8.67
C ASN A 519 -10.32 21.17 7.25
N THR A 520 -11.57 20.96 6.87
CA THR A 520 -12.01 21.21 5.48
C THR A 520 -11.90 22.68 5.07
N GLU A 521 -12.07 23.64 5.98
CA GLU A 521 -11.95 25.08 5.70
C GLU A 521 -10.53 25.47 5.25
N LEU A 522 -9.49 24.96 5.94
CA LEU A 522 -8.10 25.19 5.53
C LEU A 522 -7.78 24.55 4.18
N LEU A 523 -8.39 23.40 3.91
CA LEU A 523 -8.23 22.70 2.64
C LEU A 523 -8.90 23.48 1.49
N THR A 524 -10.11 23.98 1.69
CA THR A 524 -10.82 24.79 0.68
C THR A 524 -10.11 26.11 0.40
N ASP A 525 -9.60 26.79 1.42
CA ASP A 525 -8.77 28.00 1.27
C ASP A 525 -7.51 27.74 0.44
N TYR A 526 -6.85 26.59 0.67
CA TYR A 526 -5.69 26.18 -0.12
C TYR A 526 -6.08 25.93 -1.57
N ILE A 527 -7.17 25.19 -1.82
CA ILE A 527 -7.64 24.89 -3.17
C ILE A 527 -7.98 26.18 -3.93
N ASP A 528 -8.68 27.13 -3.29
CA ASP A 528 -9.02 28.43 -3.87
C ASP A 528 -7.79 29.26 -4.27
N SER A 529 -6.65 29.02 -3.61
CA SER A 529 -5.38 29.68 -3.90
C SER A 529 -4.62 29.08 -5.10
N LEU A 530 -5.01 27.89 -5.56
CA LEU A 530 -4.29 27.20 -6.63
C LEU A 530 -4.40 27.95 -7.97
N PRO A 531 -3.33 27.92 -8.81
CA PRO A 531 -3.39 28.48 -10.14
C PRO A 531 -4.50 27.86 -11.00
N ALA A 532 -5.13 28.63 -11.90
CA ALA A 532 -6.25 28.18 -12.74
C ALA A 532 -5.98 26.98 -13.68
N ARG A 533 -4.74 26.50 -13.77
CA ARG A 533 -4.39 25.27 -14.49
C ARG A 533 -4.61 24.00 -13.67
N PHE A 534 -4.78 24.14 -12.35
CA PHE A 534 -5.10 23.03 -11.45
C PHE A 534 -6.58 22.65 -11.61
N VAL A 535 -6.83 21.35 -11.55
CA VAL A 535 -8.17 20.76 -11.58
C VAL A 535 -8.26 19.80 -10.40
N VAL A 536 -9.13 20.12 -9.45
CA VAL A 536 -9.38 19.24 -8.30
C VAL A 536 -10.27 18.08 -8.73
N VAL A 537 -9.84 16.86 -8.40
CA VAL A 537 -10.47 15.60 -8.79
C VAL A 537 -10.53 14.64 -7.60
N THR A 538 -11.49 13.70 -7.62
CA THR A 538 -11.42 12.55 -6.71
C THR A 538 -10.24 11.65 -7.09
N PRO A 539 -9.75 10.79 -6.17
CA PRO A 539 -8.81 9.73 -6.51
C PRO A 539 -9.31 8.80 -7.63
N GLY A 540 -10.61 8.50 -7.69
CA GLY A 540 -11.18 7.70 -8.80
C GLY A 540 -11.11 8.43 -10.15
N GLU A 541 -11.48 9.71 -10.18
CA GLU A 541 -11.33 10.54 -11.37
C GLU A 541 -9.87 10.73 -11.80
N MET A 542 -8.94 10.78 -10.84
CA MET A 542 -7.50 10.80 -11.12
C MET A 542 -7.04 9.52 -11.82
N VAL A 543 -7.54 8.36 -11.37
CA VAL A 543 -7.31 7.07 -12.03
C VAL A 543 -7.84 7.10 -13.48
N ASP A 544 -9.07 7.57 -13.69
CA ASP A 544 -9.68 7.67 -15.02
C ASP A 544 -8.90 8.60 -15.96
N LEU A 545 -8.44 9.75 -15.46
CA LEU A 545 -7.65 10.72 -16.23
C LEU A 545 -6.25 10.18 -16.55
N TYR A 546 -5.62 9.47 -15.62
CA TYR A 546 -4.33 8.86 -15.86
C TYR A 546 -4.43 7.70 -16.85
N GLN A 547 -5.53 6.94 -16.87
CA GLN A 547 -5.77 5.92 -17.89
C GLN A 547 -5.84 6.54 -19.30
N GLN A 548 -6.58 7.65 -19.47
CA GLN A 548 -6.60 8.40 -20.74
C GLN A 548 -5.21 8.91 -21.14
N TYR A 549 -4.43 9.42 -20.18
CA TYR A 549 -3.03 9.79 -20.42
C TYR A 549 -2.20 8.59 -20.87
N ALA A 550 -2.30 7.47 -20.16
CA ALA A 550 -1.54 6.27 -20.46
C ALA A 550 -1.86 5.70 -21.85
N GLU A 551 -3.13 5.69 -22.25
CA GLU A 551 -3.54 5.35 -23.61
C GLU A 551 -2.91 6.26 -24.66
N SER A 552 -2.79 7.57 -24.38
CA SER A 552 -2.19 8.52 -25.33
C SER A 552 -0.66 8.45 -25.46
N VAL A 553 0.03 7.75 -24.54
CA VAL A 553 1.50 7.73 -24.46
C VAL A 553 2.09 6.34 -24.66
N PHE A 554 1.42 5.29 -24.16
CA PHE A 554 1.95 3.92 -24.11
C PHE A 554 1.24 2.95 -25.05
N GLU A 555 0.18 3.39 -25.72
CA GLU A 555 -0.54 2.61 -26.73
C GLU A 555 -0.38 3.29 -28.10
N GLU A 556 -0.53 2.51 -29.19
CA GLU A 556 -0.37 2.97 -30.57
C GLU A 556 0.95 3.73 -30.80
N ILE A 557 2.06 3.17 -30.30
CA ILE A 557 3.36 3.84 -30.34
C ILE A 557 4.04 3.67 -31.72
N ALA A 558 4.73 4.72 -32.17
CA ALA A 558 5.67 4.61 -33.29
C ALA A 558 7.08 4.26 -32.81
N GLU A 559 7.50 4.88 -31.70
CA GLU A 559 8.79 4.72 -31.05
C GLU A 559 8.63 4.89 -29.53
N ALA A 560 9.57 4.35 -28.76
CA ALA A 560 9.63 4.53 -27.31
C ALA A 560 11.06 4.32 -26.80
N GLY A 561 11.39 4.88 -25.64
CA GLY A 561 12.68 4.63 -24.99
C GLY A 561 12.58 4.85 -23.49
N PHE A 562 13.13 3.91 -22.72
CA PHE A 562 13.06 3.97 -21.26
C PHE A 562 14.21 3.23 -20.58
N ARG A 563 14.55 3.68 -19.37
CA ARG A 563 15.42 2.95 -18.44
C ARG A 563 14.63 1.83 -17.78
N ALA A 564 15.22 0.65 -17.71
CA ALA A 564 14.65 -0.51 -17.05
C ALA A 564 14.96 -0.49 -15.55
N SER A 565 14.51 0.55 -14.84
CA SER A 565 14.74 0.77 -13.40
C SER A 565 13.45 1.10 -12.62
N PHE A 566 12.33 0.62 -13.15
CA PHE A 566 10.94 0.90 -12.80
C PHE A 566 10.62 2.40 -12.83
N THR A 567 11.01 3.05 -13.94
CA THR A 567 10.68 4.47 -14.20
C THR A 567 9.22 4.62 -14.61
N HIS A 568 8.70 5.85 -14.57
CA HIS A 568 7.39 6.17 -15.17
C HIS A 568 7.26 5.61 -16.60
N ASP A 569 8.28 5.84 -17.44
CA ASP A 569 8.24 5.49 -18.85
C ASP A 569 8.29 3.98 -19.10
N GLU A 570 9.06 3.24 -18.31
CA GLU A 570 9.08 1.77 -18.38
C GLU A 570 7.75 1.19 -17.93
N SER A 571 7.18 1.74 -16.85
CA SER A 571 5.99 1.18 -16.20
C SER A 571 4.80 1.09 -17.16
N GLY A 572 4.71 2.02 -18.11
CA GLY A 572 3.68 2.03 -19.15
C GLY A 572 3.70 0.80 -20.07
N PHE A 573 4.86 0.16 -20.23
CA PHE A 573 5.06 -1.01 -21.08
C PHE A 573 5.08 -2.32 -20.29
N LEU A 574 5.11 -2.29 -18.96
CA LEU A 574 5.16 -3.51 -18.13
C LEU A 574 3.81 -4.25 -18.15
N HIS A 575 3.81 -5.48 -18.67
CA HIS A 575 2.63 -6.33 -18.79
C HIS A 575 2.49 -7.31 -17.62
N GLU A 576 3.56 -8.04 -17.33
CA GLU A 576 3.63 -9.03 -16.26
C GLU A 576 4.99 -8.94 -15.57
N ASP A 577 5.02 -9.19 -14.26
CA ASP A 577 6.24 -9.24 -13.46
C ASP A 577 6.10 -10.36 -12.43
N SER A 578 6.93 -11.40 -12.57
CA SER A 578 6.90 -12.60 -11.73
C SER A 578 8.06 -12.61 -10.73
N GLY A 579 8.32 -11.45 -10.10
CA GLY A 579 9.29 -11.30 -9.02
C GLY A 579 10.63 -10.71 -9.44
N SER A 580 10.71 -10.02 -10.59
CA SER A 580 11.91 -9.26 -10.93
C SER A 580 12.14 -8.12 -9.93
N TYR A 581 13.36 -7.61 -9.84
CA TYR A 581 13.72 -6.53 -8.92
C TYR A 581 14.72 -5.55 -9.53
N ILE A 582 14.89 -4.39 -8.89
CA ILE A 582 15.84 -3.37 -9.34
C ILE A 582 17.13 -3.48 -8.56
N ALA A 583 18.22 -3.86 -9.23
CA ALA A 583 19.54 -3.98 -8.66
C ALA A 583 20.24 -2.61 -8.62
N ASP A 584 20.78 -2.27 -7.44
CA ASP A 584 21.51 -1.03 -7.15
C ASP A 584 20.79 0.27 -7.56
N GLY A 585 19.46 0.23 -7.73
CA GLY A 585 18.64 1.36 -8.19
C GLY A 585 18.78 1.72 -9.68
N ASP A 586 19.46 0.91 -10.49
CA ASP A 586 19.84 1.28 -11.87
C ASP A 586 19.23 0.39 -12.95
N HIS A 587 19.00 -0.90 -12.69
CA HIS A 587 18.61 -1.85 -13.73
C HIS A 587 17.76 -3.01 -13.20
N ARG A 588 16.94 -3.59 -14.07
CA ARG A 588 16.02 -4.68 -13.73
C ARG A 588 16.71 -6.01 -13.93
N VAL A 589 16.50 -6.89 -12.96
CA VAL A 589 17.01 -8.26 -12.96
C VAL A 589 15.93 -9.26 -12.58
N ALA A 590 16.11 -10.50 -12.99
CA ALA A 590 15.26 -11.61 -12.58
C ALA A 590 16.12 -12.88 -12.49
N ASP A 591 15.99 -13.57 -11.36
CA ASP A 591 16.84 -14.71 -11.04
C ASP A 591 16.02 -16.00 -10.86
N GLY A 592 16.61 -17.14 -11.21
CA GLY A 592 15.97 -18.43 -11.08
C GLY A 592 14.68 -18.51 -11.92
N ALA A 593 13.53 -18.74 -11.28
CA ALA A 593 12.24 -18.86 -11.96
C ALA A 593 11.54 -17.51 -12.23
N GLN A 594 12.14 -16.38 -11.82
CA GLN A 594 11.57 -15.05 -12.00
C GLN A 594 11.68 -14.60 -13.46
N SER A 595 10.79 -13.69 -13.86
CA SER A 595 10.74 -13.11 -15.20
C SER A 595 9.92 -11.83 -15.20
N TRP A 596 10.03 -11.03 -16.25
CA TRP A 596 9.09 -9.95 -16.53
C TRP A 596 8.83 -9.84 -18.03
N THR A 597 7.70 -9.24 -18.39
CA THR A 597 7.24 -9.10 -19.77
C THR A 597 6.88 -7.64 -20.05
N TYR A 598 7.43 -7.09 -21.13
CA TYR A 598 6.93 -5.85 -21.72
C TYR A 598 5.89 -6.14 -22.82
N ARG A 599 4.93 -5.24 -23.00
CA ARG A 599 3.97 -5.21 -24.10
C ARG A 599 4.19 -3.93 -24.90
N PHE A 600 4.41 -4.08 -26.20
CA PHE A 600 4.51 -2.98 -27.15
C PHE A 600 3.32 -3.05 -28.11
N ASN A 601 2.42 -2.06 -28.02
CA ASN A 601 1.30 -1.91 -28.93
C ASN A 601 1.64 -0.81 -29.93
N LEU A 602 1.93 -1.16 -31.18
CA LEU A 602 2.37 -0.19 -32.19
C LEU A 602 1.20 0.43 -32.94
N ASP A 603 1.40 1.66 -33.44
CA ASP A 603 0.46 2.30 -34.37
C ASP A 603 0.19 1.37 -35.58
N ASP A 604 -1.04 1.34 -36.07
CA ASP A 604 -1.46 0.56 -37.24
C ASP A 604 -0.63 0.87 -38.50
N ALA A 605 -0.04 2.06 -38.59
CA ALA A 605 0.84 2.50 -39.67
C ALA A 605 2.26 1.93 -39.57
N GLU A 606 2.69 1.46 -38.40
CA GLU A 606 4.04 0.92 -38.21
C GLU A 606 4.18 -0.43 -38.90
N THR A 607 5.25 -0.55 -39.69
CA THR A 607 5.57 -1.77 -40.45
C THR A 607 6.87 -2.42 -40.01
N THR A 608 7.52 -1.86 -38.99
CA THR A 608 8.81 -2.30 -38.46
C THR A 608 8.77 -2.31 -36.94
N LEU A 609 9.46 -3.28 -36.34
CA LEU A 609 9.70 -3.34 -34.90
C LEU A 609 11.15 -3.73 -34.65
N GLU A 610 11.98 -2.75 -34.32
CA GLU A 610 13.36 -2.94 -33.88
C GLU A 610 13.48 -2.61 -32.39
N LEU A 611 14.10 -3.49 -31.61
CA LEU A 611 14.44 -3.24 -30.22
C LEU A 611 15.94 -3.12 -30.05
N ALA A 612 16.40 -2.10 -29.35
CA ALA A 612 17.77 -1.99 -28.86
C ALA A 612 17.76 -2.13 -27.32
N LEU A 613 18.38 -3.20 -26.82
CA LEU A 613 18.38 -3.59 -25.41
C LEU A 613 19.78 -3.42 -24.82
N ASP A 614 19.99 -2.51 -23.88
CA ASP A 614 21.24 -2.48 -23.08
C ASP A 614 21.14 -3.55 -21.99
N ILE A 615 21.78 -4.70 -22.23
CA ILE A 615 21.58 -5.92 -21.45
C ILE A 615 22.91 -6.63 -21.16
N ALA A 616 22.99 -7.29 -20.01
CA ALA A 616 24.14 -8.08 -19.56
C ALA A 616 23.71 -9.38 -18.85
N ASN A 617 24.69 -10.15 -18.42
CA ASN A 617 24.57 -11.41 -17.65
C ASN A 617 23.89 -12.54 -18.43
N ASN A 618 23.32 -13.52 -17.72
CA ASN A 618 22.77 -14.74 -18.29
C ASN A 618 21.30 -14.56 -18.70
N TYR A 619 21.06 -13.81 -19.78
CA TYR A 619 19.71 -13.50 -20.25
C TYR A 619 19.14 -14.53 -21.22
N VAL A 620 17.82 -14.71 -21.17
CA VAL A 620 17.00 -15.18 -22.31
C VAL A 620 15.92 -14.14 -22.59
N VAL A 621 15.81 -13.75 -23.86
CA VAL A 621 14.77 -12.85 -24.36
C VAL A 621 13.84 -13.65 -25.29
N GLU A 622 12.55 -13.60 -24.99
CA GLU A 622 11.51 -14.31 -25.73
C GLU A 622 10.48 -13.32 -26.26
N ALA A 623 9.93 -13.57 -27.46
CA ALA A 623 8.87 -12.75 -28.04
C ALA A 623 7.60 -13.57 -28.30
N SER A 624 6.46 -12.89 -28.27
CA SER A 624 5.12 -13.45 -28.51
C SER A 624 4.18 -12.41 -29.10
N VAL A 625 3.16 -12.85 -29.84
CA VAL A 625 2.02 -12.00 -30.28
C VAL A 625 0.77 -12.19 -29.41
N ASP A 626 0.77 -13.18 -28.52
CA ASP A 626 -0.41 -13.59 -27.73
C ASP A 626 -0.12 -13.81 -26.24
N ALA A 627 1.10 -13.50 -25.79
CA ALA A 627 1.62 -13.71 -24.43
C ALA A 627 1.54 -15.17 -23.91
N SER A 628 1.26 -16.14 -24.78
CA SER A 628 1.07 -17.55 -24.41
C SER A 628 2.04 -18.48 -25.15
N THR A 629 2.32 -18.16 -26.41
CA THR A 629 3.25 -18.89 -27.27
C THR A 629 4.53 -18.08 -27.42
N TRP A 630 5.62 -18.60 -26.86
CA TRP A 630 6.89 -17.87 -26.74
C TRP A 630 7.97 -18.44 -27.65
N THR A 631 8.71 -17.56 -28.31
CA THR A 631 9.88 -17.93 -29.12
C THR A 631 11.12 -17.21 -28.60
N VAL A 632 12.21 -17.93 -28.37
CA VAL A 632 13.50 -17.31 -28.00
C VAL A 632 14.01 -16.49 -29.18
N VAL A 633 14.20 -15.19 -28.97
CA VAL A 633 14.72 -14.24 -29.97
C VAL A 633 16.15 -13.82 -29.66
N ALA A 634 16.60 -13.96 -28.41
CA ALA A 634 18.01 -13.86 -28.04
C ALA A 634 18.33 -14.60 -26.74
N GLN A 635 19.60 -14.98 -26.59
CA GLN A 635 20.12 -15.62 -25.39
C GLN A 635 21.62 -15.32 -25.23
N ALA A 636 22.08 -15.19 -23.99
CA ALA A 636 23.50 -15.07 -23.68
C ALA A 636 24.27 -16.31 -24.18
N ALA A 637 25.42 -16.10 -24.84
CA ALA A 637 26.23 -17.18 -25.40
C ALA A 637 26.89 -18.09 -24.34
N ALA A 638 27.01 -17.59 -23.10
CA ALA A 638 27.55 -18.29 -21.96
C ALA A 638 26.89 -17.77 -20.67
N ASP A 639 27.02 -18.57 -19.62
CA ASP A 639 26.62 -18.22 -18.26
C ASP A 639 27.62 -17.21 -17.66
N ILE A 640 27.23 -15.93 -17.57
CA ILE A 640 28.08 -14.79 -17.19
C ILE A 640 27.44 -14.04 -16.03
N HIS A 641 28.21 -13.79 -14.97
CA HIS A 641 27.73 -13.26 -13.67
C HIS A 641 28.33 -11.90 -13.30
N ASP A 642 29.16 -11.28 -14.16
CA ASP A 642 29.95 -10.09 -13.83
C ASP A 642 29.70 -8.89 -14.76
N ALA A 643 28.63 -8.97 -15.57
CA ALA A 643 28.28 -8.02 -16.61
C ALA A 643 29.37 -7.79 -17.68
N SER A 644 30.38 -8.67 -17.77
CA SER A 644 31.43 -8.55 -18.79
C SER A 644 30.90 -8.61 -20.22
N ASN A 645 29.71 -9.18 -20.44
CA ASN A 645 29.01 -9.21 -21.71
C ASN A 645 28.03 -8.04 -21.95
N ARG A 646 27.97 -7.01 -21.09
CA ARG A 646 27.03 -5.89 -21.25
C ARG A 646 27.11 -5.25 -22.63
N GLN A 647 26.01 -5.22 -23.36
CA GLN A 647 25.97 -4.68 -24.72
C GLN A 647 24.57 -4.15 -25.03
N THR A 648 24.50 -3.26 -26.02
CA THR A 648 23.26 -3.00 -26.75
C THR A 648 23.05 -4.09 -27.78
N LEU A 649 22.06 -4.94 -27.54
CA LEU A 649 21.61 -5.98 -28.45
C LEU A 649 20.48 -5.43 -29.33
N ALA A 650 20.65 -5.47 -30.65
CA ALA A 650 19.64 -5.09 -31.62
C ALA A 650 18.81 -6.32 -32.03
N LEU A 651 17.49 -6.25 -31.89
CA LEU A 651 16.55 -7.30 -32.27
C LEU A 651 15.56 -6.77 -33.30
N ASP A 652 15.56 -7.38 -34.49
CA ASP A 652 14.50 -7.15 -35.48
C ASP A 652 13.34 -8.12 -35.22
N LEU A 653 12.24 -7.58 -34.71
CA LEU A 653 10.99 -8.30 -34.45
C LEU A 653 9.90 -7.95 -35.47
N THR A 654 10.25 -7.32 -36.60
CA THR A 654 9.29 -6.90 -37.64
C THR A 654 8.40 -8.05 -38.14
N SER A 655 8.95 -9.28 -38.17
CA SER A 655 8.19 -10.47 -38.56
C SER A 655 6.99 -10.76 -37.66
N TYR A 656 7.00 -10.31 -36.40
CA TYR A 656 5.89 -10.46 -35.44
C TYR A 656 4.71 -9.51 -35.71
N LEU A 657 4.87 -8.53 -36.61
CA LEU A 657 3.77 -7.68 -37.08
C LEU A 657 3.02 -8.33 -38.26
N THR A 658 3.66 -9.26 -38.98
CA THR A 658 3.06 -9.84 -40.20
C THR A 658 1.88 -10.75 -39.86
N GLY A 659 0.67 -10.32 -40.19
CA GLY A 659 -0.56 -11.06 -39.91
C GLY A 659 -1.02 -10.98 -38.45
N ASN A 660 -0.34 -10.16 -37.64
CA ASN A 660 -0.77 -9.80 -36.30
C ASN A 660 -1.87 -8.73 -36.41
N GLN A 661 -3.08 -9.04 -35.93
CA GLN A 661 -4.23 -8.15 -36.11
C GLN A 661 -4.26 -7.00 -35.11
N THR A 662 -3.47 -7.08 -34.03
CA THR A 662 -3.47 -6.08 -32.96
C THR A 662 -2.21 -5.23 -32.96
N ASN A 663 -1.25 -5.47 -33.87
CA ASN A 663 0.08 -4.86 -33.86
C ASN A 663 0.78 -4.87 -32.48
N THR A 664 0.38 -5.81 -31.61
CA THR A 664 0.91 -5.93 -30.25
C THR A 664 1.94 -7.04 -30.20
N VAL A 665 3.12 -6.75 -29.66
CA VAL A 665 4.20 -7.71 -29.45
C VAL A 665 4.62 -7.69 -27.99
N TYR A 666 4.75 -8.87 -27.40
CA TYR A 666 5.19 -9.08 -26.03
C TYR A 666 6.64 -9.55 -26.01
N VAL A 667 7.44 -9.05 -25.08
CA VAL A 667 8.86 -9.41 -24.93
C VAL A 667 9.15 -9.76 -23.48
N ARG A 668 9.53 -11.01 -23.23
CA ARG A 668 9.82 -11.55 -21.90
C ARG A 668 11.31 -11.74 -21.68
N PHE A 669 11.74 -11.40 -20.47
CA PHE A 669 13.10 -11.55 -19.99
C PHE A 669 13.09 -12.53 -18.82
N ARG A 670 13.98 -13.52 -18.86
CA ARG A 670 14.15 -14.50 -17.79
C ARG A 670 15.58 -14.99 -17.71
N ASP A 671 15.88 -15.65 -16.60
CA ASP A 671 17.17 -16.29 -16.38
C ASP A 671 17.46 -17.39 -17.43
N GLY A 672 18.69 -17.39 -17.94
CA GLY A 672 19.25 -18.43 -18.80
C GLY A 672 19.59 -19.72 -18.07
N SER A 673 19.82 -19.66 -16.76
CA SER A 673 20.11 -20.79 -15.90
C SER A 673 19.28 -20.72 -14.63
N LEU A 674 18.16 -21.45 -14.59
CA LEU A 674 17.25 -21.47 -13.45
C LEU A 674 17.89 -22.00 -12.13
N ALA A 675 19.13 -22.47 -12.18
CA ALA A 675 19.85 -23.09 -11.08
C ALA A 675 20.87 -22.15 -10.41
N ASP A 676 21.25 -21.05 -11.07
CA ASP A 676 22.00 -19.95 -10.47
C ASP A 676 21.11 -18.72 -10.37
N GLY A 677 21.50 -17.75 -9.54
CA GLY A 677 20.72 -16.53 -9.32
C GLY A 677 21.39 -15.35 -10.02
N TRP A 678 21.60 -15.46 -11.34
CA TRP A 678 22.34 -14.48 -12.12
C TRP A 678 21.74 -14.32 -13.52
N GLY A 679 20.45 -13.99 -13.59
CA GLY A 679 19.73 -13.85 -14.85
C GLY A 679 20.01 -12.54 -15.60
N PRO A 680 19.06 -12.04 -16.42
CA PRO A 680 19.25 -10.83 -17.22
C PRO A 680 19.50 -9.60 -16.34
N SER A 681 20.47 -8.77 -16.74
CA SER A 681 20.59 -7.39 -16.25
C SER A 681 20.23 -6.41 -17.36
N LEU A 682 18.99 -5.91 -17.37
CA LEU A 682 18.49 -4.98 -18.38
C LEU A 682 18.52 -3.56 -17.86
N TYR A 683 19.27 -2.68 -18.54
CA TYR A 683 19.46 -1.29 -18.17
C TYR A 683 18.53 -0.34 -18.93
N SER A 684 18.28 -0.60 -20.22
CA SER A 684 17.37 0.22 -21.03
C SER A 684 16.84 -0.50 -22.26
N VAL A 685 15.72 0.02 -22.78
CA VAL A 685 15.07 -0.43 -24.01
C VAL A 685 14.81 0.79 -24.88
N SER A 686 15.13 0.68 -26.17
CA SER A 686 14.70 1.59 -27.22
C SER A 686 13.90 0.79 -28.26
N VAL A 687 12.72 1.29 -28.60
CA VAL A 687 11.80 0.74 -29.60
C VAL A 687 11.84 1.67 -30.81
N ASN A 688 12.14 1.12 -31.98
CA ASN A 688 12.23 1.85 -33.25
C ASN A 688 13.14 3.10 -33.21
N GLY A 689 14.13 3.13 -32.33
CA GLY A 689 15.06 4.26 -32.18
C GLY A 689 14.59 5.35 -31.22
N GLY A 690 13.52 5.12 -30.46
CA GLY A 690 13.05 6.04 -29.45
C GLY A 690 14.14 6.37 -28.42
N ILE A 691 14.19 7.63 -28.01
CA ILE A 691 15.24 8.16 -27.13
C ILE A 691 15.06 7.62 -25.71
N VAL A 692 16.13 7.10 -25.11
CA VAL A 692 16.17 6.74 -23.70
C VAL A 692 16.66 7.93 -22.88
N GLU A 693 15.78 8.54 -22.10
CA GLU A 693 16.12 9.73 -21.34
C GLU A 693 17.23 9.47 -20.29
N GLY A 694 18.19 10.39 -20.21
CA GLY A 694 19.32 10.31 -19.29
C GLY A 694 20.32 9.18 -19.58
N VAL A 695 20.12 8.37 -20.64
CA VAL A 695 21.12 7.43 -21.15
C VAL A 695 21.71 8.04 -22.42
N PRO A 696 23.00 8.40 -22.44
CA PRO A 696 23.65 8.79 -23.68
C PRO A 696 23.50 7.64 -24.68
N PRO A 697 23.07 7.91 -25.92
CA PRO A 697 23.04 6.89 -26.96
C PRO A 697 24.38 6.15 -27.03
N ARG A 698 24.39 4.83 -27.31
CA ARG A 698 25.62 4.03 -27.39
C ARG A 698 26.43 4.49 -28.60
N ASP A 699 27.20 5.55 -28.37
CA ASP A 699 27.94 6.29 -29.37
C ASP A 699 29.36 5.75 -29.54
N ALA A 700 29.79 4.77 -28.74
CA ALA A 700 31.17 4.29 -28.75
C ALA A 700 31.30 2.75 -28.70
N LEU A 701 32.36 2.25 -29.34
CA LEU A 701 32.83 0.86 -29.26
C LEU A 701 34.25 0.86 -28.68
N THR A 702 34.40 0.39 -27.44
CA THR A 702 35.67 0.41 -26.71
C THR A 702 36.56 -0.80 -27.03
N SER A 703 37.84 -0.70 -26.67
CA SER A 703 38.84 -1.75 -26.87
C SER A 703 38.37 -3.13 -26.38
N GLY A 704 38.49 -4.14 -27.23
CA GLY A 704 38.04 -5.51 -27.01
C GLY A 704 36.54 -5.76 -27.27
N ARG A 705 35.73 -4.73 -27.52
CA ARG A 705 34.30 -4.88 -27.84
C ARG A 705 34.08 -5.09 -29.34
N MET A 706 32.96 -5.73 -29.65
CA MET A 706 32.51 -5.95 -31.03
C MET A 706 31.07 -5.49 -31.25
N LEU A 707 30.75 -5.24 -32.51
CA LEU A 707 29.40 -5.23 -33.08
C LEU A 707 29.22 -6.53 -33.87
N GLN A 708 28.11 -7.22 -33.68
CA GLN A 708 27.66 -8.31 -34.56
C GLN A 708 26.84 -7.77 -35.73
N ASP A 709 26.54 -8.63 -36.70
CA ASP A 709 25.67 -8.26 -37.81
C ASP A 709 24.28 -7.85 -37.32
N GLY A 710 23.78 -6.73 -37.86
CA GLY A 710 22.56 -6.06 -37.40
C GLY A 710 22.79 -5.08 -36.24
N GLU A 711 23.91 -5.16 -35.51
CA GLU A 711 24.19 -4.23 -34.41
C GLU A 711 24.71 -2.88 -34.91
N PHE A 712 24.42 -1.83 -34.13
CA PHE A 712 24.80 -0.47 -34.45
C PHE A 712 25.21 0.37 -33.24
N LEU A 713 25.91 1.46 -33.52
CA LEU A 713 26.13 2.59 -32.61
C LEU A 713 25.30 3.78 -33.10
N VAL A 714 24.94 4.69 -32.21
CA VAL A 714 24.12 5.86 -32.55
C VAL A 714 24.71 7.13 -31.94
N SER A 715 24.70 8.23 -32.70
CA SER A 715 25.21 9.52 -32.24
C SER A 715 24.37 10.06 -31.07
N PRO A 716 24.92 10.88 -30.17
CA PRO A 716 24.19 11.44 -29.03
C PRO A 716 22.85 12.14 -29.35
N SER A 717 22.70 12.71 -30.54
CA SER A 717 21.48 13.35 -31.05
C SER A 717 20.49 12.40 -31.73
N GLY A 718 20.83 11.12 -31.91
CA GLY A 718 20.06 10.18 -32.74
C GLY A 718 20.09 10.47 -34.25
N THR A 719 20.90 11.42 -34.72
CA THR A 719 20.89 11.83 -36.14
C THR A 719 21.67 10.88 -37.05
N TYR A 720 22.56 10.04 -36.49
CA TYR A 720 23.39 9.12 -37.26
C TYR A 720 23.54 7.78 -36.54
N ASN A 721 23.65 6.69 -37.31
CA ASN A 721 23.98 5.37 -36.79
C ASN A 721 25.07 4.68 -37.61
N LEU A 722 26.00 3.99 -36.94
CA LEU A 722 27.03 3.14 -37.55
C LEU A 722 26.64 1.68 -37.37
N THR A 723 26.32 1.01 -38.47
CA THR A 723 25.69 -0.30 -38.50
C THR A 723 26.57 -1.32 -39.20
N LEU A 724 26.76 -2.50 -38.60
CA LEU A 724 27.33 -3.65 -39.31
C LEU A 724 26.20 -4.41 -40.01
N GLN A 725 26.14 -4.35 -41.33
CA GLN A 725 25.12 -5.03 -42.11
C GLN A 725 25.35 -6.55 -42.16
N THR A 726 24.28 -7.31 -42.43
CA THR A 726 24.29 -8.78 -42.56
C THR A 726 25.11 -9.31 -43.74
N ASP A 727 25.61 -8.43 -44.61
CA ASP A 727 26.54 -8.77 -45.69
C ASP A 727 28.00 -8.41 -45.36
N GLY A 728 28.29 -7.98 -44.12
CA GLY A 728 29.62 -7.62 -43.65
C GLY A 728 30.05 -6.20 -44.00
N ASN A 729 29.17 -5.38 -44.59
CA ASN A 729 29.44 -3.98 -44.83
C ASN A 729 29.22 -3.15 -43.56
N LEU A 730 30.20 -2.32 -43.18
CA LEU A 730 30.07 -1.41 -42.04
C LEU A 730 29.69 -0.03 -42.56
N VAL A 731 28.50 0.45 -42.21
CA VAL A 731 27.86 1.60 -42.86
C VAL A 731 27.43 2.64 -41.83
N LEU A 732 27.83 3.89 -42.07
CA LEU A 732 27.31 5.04 -41.36
C LEU A 732 26.11 5.60 -42.13
N TYR A 733 24.98 5.69 -41.45
CA TYR A 733 23.72 6.18 -41.94
C TYR A 733 23.31 7.49 -41.27
N SER A 734 22.52 8.31 -41.98
CA SER A 734 21.69 9.35 -41.37
C SER A 734 20.39 8.71 -40.87
N GLY A 735 19.99 8.98 -39.64
CA GLY A 735 18.85 8.39 -38.95
C GLY A 735 19.24 7.69 -37.65
N PRO A 736 18.27 7.39 -36.77
CA PRO A 736 18.54 6.90 -35.42
C PRO A 736 18.95 5.43 -35.36
N ASN A 737 18.59 4.63 -36.36
CA ASN A 737 18.86 3.19 -36.43
C ASN A 737 18.84 2.71 -37.91
N PRO A 738 19.12 1.42 -38.17
CA PRO A 738 19.07 0.84 -39.50
C PRO A 738 17.70 0.90 -40.19
N ALA A 739 16.58 0.68 -39.50
CA ALA A 739 15.25 0.74 -40.13
C ALA A 739 14.82 2.15 -40.54
N ALA A 740 15.11 3.16 -39.71
CA ALA A 740 14.73 4.56 -39.90
C ALA A 740 15.83 5.39 -40.59
N ASN A 741 16.77 4.73 -41.29
CA ASN A 741 17.80 5.46 -42.01
C ASN A 741 17.24 6.24 -43.21
N THR A 742 17.76 7.43 -43.44
CA THR A 742 17.37 8.35 -44.53
C THR A 742 18.44 8.46 -45.61
N GLY A 743 19.59 7.81 -45.43
CA GLY A 743 20.65 7.76 -46.44
C GLY A 743 21.99 7.29 -45.89
N VAL A 744 22.82 6.73 -46.76
CA VAL A 744 24.20 6.35 -46.47
C VAL A 744 25.09 7.58 -46.45
N VAL A 745 25.82 7.80 -45.37
CA VAL A 745 26.83 8.86 -45.22
C VAL A 745 28.22 8.33 -45.60
N TRP A 746 28.56 7.14 -45.09
CA TRP A 746 29.81 6.44 -45.41
C TRP A 746 29.64 4.93 -45.31
N GLN A 747 30.51 4.17 -45.99
CA GLN A 747 30.57 2.72 -45.86
C GLN A 747 31.98 2.19 -46.05
N SER A 748 32.29 1.04 -45.43
CA SER A 748 33.56 0.33 -45.62
C SER A 748 33.75 -0.10 -47.08
N GLY A 749 32.63 -0.30 -47.81
CA GLY A 749 32.62 -0.61 -49.23
C GLY A 749 33.06 -2.04 -49.52
N VAL A 750 33.04 -2.91 -48.51
CA VAL A 750 33.42 -4.33 -48.61
C VAL A 750 32.24 -5.16 -48.14
N THR A 751 31.68 -5.96 -49.04
CA THR A 751 30.62 -6.94 -48.77
C THR A 751 31.19 -8.35 -48.92
N GLY A 752 30.83 -9.26 -48.02
CA GLY A 752 31.23 -10.67 -48.08
C GLY A 752 30.22 -11.58 -48.77
N THR A 753 30.43 -12.89 -48.60
CA THR A 753 29.51 -13.97 -49.04
C THR A 753 28.67 -14.42 -47.86
N SER A 754 27.41 -14.86 -48.03
CA SER A 754 26.50 -15.13 -46.89
C SER A 754 27.16 -15.87 -45.71
N GLY A 755 26.81 -15.46 -44.50
CA GLY A 755 27.34 -15.94 -43.24
C GLY A 755 27.36 -14.81 -42.21
N ASP A 756 27.77 -15.11 -41.00
CA ASP A 756 27.79 -14.14 -39.89
C ASP A 756 29.03 -13.24 -39.96
N TYR A 757 28.92 -12.03 -39.41
CA TYR A 757 30.00 -11.05 -39.37
C TYR A 757 30.09 -10.36 -38.02
N PHE A 758 31.30 -9.89 -37.69
CA PHE A 758 31.50 -9.02 -36.54
C PHE A 758 32.54 -7.93 -36.83
N ALA A 759 32.35 -6.75 -36.27
CA ALA A 759 33.30 -5.64 -36.28
C ALA A 759 33.87 -5.48 -34.88
N MET A 760 35.17 -5.61 -34.70
CA MET A 760 35.82 -5.53 -33.39
C MET A 760 36.76 -4.34 -33.32
N MET A 761 36.63 -3.54 -32.26
CA MET A 761 37.65 -2.60 -31.84
C MET A 761 38.72 -3.39 -31.08
N GLN A 762 39.77 -3.80 -31.75
CA GLN A 762 40.78 -4.71 -31.22
C GLN A 762 41.66 -4.05 -30.15
N THR A 763 42.26 -4.88 -29.29
CA THR A 763 43.14 -4.42 -28.19
C THR A 763 44.47 -3.82 -28.66
N ASP A 764 44.80 -3.94 -29.94
CA ASP A 764 45.95 -3.30 -30.58
C ASP A 764 45.60 -1.93 -31.21
N GLY A 765 44.37 -1.45 -31.00
CA GLY A 765 43.87 -0.17 -31.48
C GLY A 765 43.34 -0.20 -32.91
N ASN A 766 43.17 -1.36 -33.52
CA ASN A 766 42.62 -1.52 -34.87
C ASN A 766 41.11 -1.81 -34.85
N LEU A 767 40.32 -1.15 -35.69
CA LEU A 767 38.93 -1.57 -35.93
C LEU A 767 38.91 -2.48 -37.16
N VAL A 768 38.37 -3.69 -37.00
CA VAL A 768 38.40 -4.70 -38.07
C VAL A 768 37.06 -5.41 -38.18
N VAL A 769 36.56 -5.54 -39.41
CA VAL A 769 35.39 -6.36 -39.75
C VAL A 769 35.87 -7.74 -40.20
N TYR A 770 35.27 -8.79 -39.64
CA TYR A 770 35.58 -10.19 -39.87
C TYR A 770 34.34 -10.97 -40.28
N LYS A 771 34.55 -12.07 -41.00
CA LYS A 771 33.58 -13.14 -41.15
C LYS A 771 33.67 -14.09 -39.94
N GLY A 772 32.52 -14.54 -39.44
CA GLY A 772 32.38 -15.42 -38.29
C GLY A 772 31.51 -14.82 -37.18
N THR A 773 31.28 -15.56 -36.11
CA THR A 773 30.44 -15.13 -34.98
C THR A 773 31.22 -14.41 -33.86
N GLY A 774 32.54 -14.28 -34.01
CA GLY A 774 33.41 -13.62 -33.02
C GLY A 774 34.86 -14.09 -33.11
N PRO A 775 35.75 -13.64 -32.19
CA PRO A 775 37.18 -13.97 -32.23
C PRO A 775 37.51 -15.46 -32.20
N SER A 776 36.68 -16.27 -31.54
CA SER A 776 36.81 -17.72 -31.45
C SER A 776 36.42 -18.46 -32.73
N ASP A 777 35.62 -17.84 -33.60
CA ASP A 777 35.20 -18.33 -34.92
C ASP A 777 35.62 -17.37 -36.04
N ASN A 778 36.84 -16.80 -35.97
CA ASN A 778 37.29 -15.86 -36.98
C ASN A 778 37.63 -16.59 -38.30
N GLN A 779 36.83 -16.35 -39.34
CA GLN A 779 36.97 -16.96 -40.67
C GLN A 779 37.68 -16.07 -41.70
N GLY A 780 38.25 -14.94 -41.27
CA GLY A 780 39.02 -14.01 -42.09
C GLY A 780 38.47 -12.59 -42.08
N TYR A 781 39.36 -11.60 -42.23
CA TYR A 781 38.99 -10.18 -42.22
C TYR A 781 38.49 -9.71 -43.58
N LEU A 782 37.56 -8.76 -43.57
CA LEU A 782 37.01 -8.09 -44.75
C LEU A 782 37.58 -6.68 -44.89
N TRP A 783 37.61 -5.93 -43.79
CA TRP A 783 37.98 -4.53 -43.79
C TRP A 783 38.68 -4.14 -42.48
N SER A 784 39.58 -3.17 -42.54
CA SER A 784 40.28 -2.63 -41.36
C SER A 784 40.48 -1.12 -41.48
N SER A 785 40.41 -0.41 -40.34
CA SER A 785 40.74 1.01 -40.24
C SER A 785 42.23 1.30 -40.45
N GLY A 786 43.10 0.30 -40.22
CA GLY A 786 44.56 0.43 -40.31
C GLY A 786 45.17 1.22 -39.15
N THR A 787 44.54 1.19 -37.98
CA THR A 787 44.93 1.97 -36.79
C THR A 787 45.71 1.18 -35.74
N ASN A 788 46.22 0.00 -36.11
CA ASN A 788 47.00 -0.84 -35.21
C ASN A 788 48.27 -0.12 -34.69
N GLY A 789 48.61 -0.35 -33.42
CA GLY A 789 49.84 0.16 -32.79
C GLY A 789 49.61 1.02 -31.54
N SER A 790 48.37 1.22 -31.11
CA SER A 790 48.05 1.84 -29.81
C SER A 790 47.61 0.75 -28.82
N SER A 791 48.06 0.83 -27.56
CA SER A 791 47.72 -0.19 -26.55
C SER A 791 46.27 -0.12 -26.05
N SER A 792 45.55 0.94 -26.41
CA SER A 792 44.11 1.08 -26.18
C SER A 792 43.54 2.16 -27.11
N ALA A 793 42.41 1.86 -27.73
CA ALA A 793 41.64 2.81 -28.52
C ALA A 793 40.15 2.49 -28.48
N HIS A 794 39.33 3.49 -28.79
CA HIS A 794 37.89 3.34 -28.93
C HIS A 794 37.40 4.03 -30.20
N LEU A 795 36.35 3.47 -30.80
CA LEU A 795 35.58 4.12 -31.84
C LEU A 795 34.45 4.96 -31.21
N VAL A 796 34.14 6.12 -31.79
CA VAL A 796 33.00 6.95 -31.39
C VAL A 796 32.31 7.59 -32.59
N ILE A 797 30.97 7.62 -32.61
CA ILE A 797 30.13 8.38 -33.55
C ILE A 797 29.70 9.69 -32.87
N LYS A 798 29.71 10.79 -33.62
CA LYS A 798 29.34 12.12 -33.08
C LYS A 798 28.24 12.77 -33.93
N ASP A 799 27.59 13.77 -33.36
CA ASP A 799 26.49 14.52 -33.99
C ASP A 799 26.90 15.35 -35.22
N ASP A 800 28.20 15.46 -35.48
CA ASP A 800 28.72 16.06 -36.70
C ASP A 800 28.69 15.11 -37.91
N GLY A 801 28.08 13.93 -37.74
CA GLY A 801 27.90 12.93 -38.78
C GLY A 801 29.22 12.31 -39.18
N LYS A 802 30.04 11.92 -38.20
CA LYS A 802 31.33 11.28 -38.42
C LYS A 802 31.59 10.19 -37.41
N VAL A 803 32.41 9.23 -37.83
CA VAL A 803 32.96 8.19 -36.97
C VAL A 803 34.44 8.47 -36.75
N TYR A 804 34.88 8.36 -35.52
CA TYR A 804 36.25 8.62 -35.06
C TYR A 804 36.83 7.39 -34.36
N ILE A 805 38.14 7.22 -34.40
CA ILE A 805 38.89 6.32 -33.52
C ILE A 805 39.93 7.17 -32.78
N TYR A 806 39.91 7.14 -31.45
CA TYR A 806 40.88 7.84 -30.60
C TYR A 806 41.68 6.85 -29.75
N GLU A 807 42.90 7.22 -29.38
CA GLU A 807 43.62 6.54 -28.30
C GLU A 807 42.87 6.68 -26.98
N GLY A 808 42.98 5.67 -26.10
CA GLY A 808 42.35 5.64 -24.78
C GLY A 808 41.15 4.70 -24.70
N ASP A 809 40.81 4.30 -23.48
CA ASP A 809 39.84 3.23 -23.21
C ASP A 809 38.38 3.60 -23.51
N ALA A 810 38.05 4.90 -23.47
CA ALA A 810 36.68 5.40 -23.64
C ALA A 810 36.68 6.89 -24.06
N PRO A 811 35.53 7.45 -24.51
CA PRO A 811 35.43 8.86 -24.91
C PRO A 811 35.95 9.87 -23.88
N ALA A 812 35.78 9.60 -22.58
CA ALA A 812 36.25 10.46 -21.50
C ALA A 812 37.79 10.52 -21.36
N SER A 813 38.51 9.52 -21.89
CA SER A 813 39.97 9.42 -21.85
C SER A 813 40.61 9.59 -23.24
N ALA A 814 39.88 10.21 -24.18
CA ALA A 814 40.32 10.37 -25.55
C ALA A 814 41.67 11.13 -25.66
N GLY A 815 42.67 10.43 -26.20
CA GLY A 815 43.97 10.94 -26.56
C GLY A 815 44.04 11.36 -28.03
N SER A 816 45.08 10.91 -28.74
CA SER A 816 45.30 11.28 -30.14
C SER A 816 44.21 10.71 -31.05
N LEU A 817 43.80 11.48 -32.06
CA LEU A 817 42.93 10.98 -33.14
C LEU A 817 43.72 10.02 -34.03
N LEU A 818 43.28 8.78 -34.14
CA LEU A 818 43.89 7.74 -34.98
C LEU A 818 43.25 7.68 -36.37
N TRP A 819 41.93 7.85 -36.46
CA TRP A 819 41.20 7.72 -37.73
C TRP A 819 39.86 8.43 -37.67
N SER A 820 39.36 8.89 -38.82
CA SER A 820 37.99 9.38 -38.95
C SER A 820 37.44 9.19 -40.36
N ARG A 821 36.12 9.08 -40.48
CA ARG A 821 35.36 9.12 -41.74
C ARG A 821 34.11 9.98 -41.61
N PRO A 822 33.65 10.57 -42.75
CA PRO A 822 32.30 11.09 -42.88
C PRO A 822 31.26 10.06 -42.48
#